data_AF-A0A016WKR8-F1
#
_entry.id   AF-A0A016WKR8-F1
#
_cell.length_a   1.000
_cell.length_b   1.000
_cell.length_c   1.000
_cell.angle_alpha   90.00
_cell.angle_beta   90.00
_cell.angle_gamma   90.00
#
_symmetry.space_group_name_H-M   'P 1'
#
loop_
_entity.id
_entity.type
_entity.pdbx_description
1 polymer ?
#
loop_
_entity_poly.entity_id
_entity_poly.type
_entity_poly.pdbx_seq_one_letter_code
_entity_poly.pdbx_strand_id
1 'polypeptide(L)'
;MQLLCFRAIYTSPIKALSNQKFRDFKMMFTDVGLVTGDIQLFPEAFCLIMTTEILRSMLYNGSEVVRDLEWVVFDEVHYINNAERGHVWEEVLIMLPSHVKIVMLSATVPNCIEFADWVGRIKNRKINVVSTLKRPVPLEHYLYTGQDGKTKKDLFKIVDMSGSWQDIGYKKALEAKNALLKRDAPAGQGRGGGDTGRGRGGGDASRGRGGGPTRGGRGGGGGGGGAFNTGSPNKNDKNVYINLIDYLRTNEQLPMVVFVFSRKRCDDNAQLLQSMDLTTEVEKSHIQNFFSQCINRLKGSDKKLPQVHLMKDLCLRGFAVHHSGILPILKEVVELLFQKGYVKILFATETFAMGVNMPARTVVFDSIQKHDGMELRVLNAGEYIQMAGRAGRRGLDTTGTVIVLCKQPKLVEPGQLQVIMMGKAAPLVSQFRVTYSMLLNLLRVEHLRVEDMLQRSFVECASLREGPTRKTNLEKAEQHLSTLPKTNCQMCEPPEATISPIRQFHDVLVNFIERRAELWLRLAAVPVMDKRLKCGRVLLVSCAQHQLQNQLVLLIKDFLGDGKRSFQVLVPCFDSESFSDEQKRASEEIARLSKEDRYWLEESCVLEGITRWGIEAVAPLAQDGGQGQRSFRMVNDLPISSLLGVGKKAIKIDVAELLSEAKSREIPRLRWFKCTNI
;
A
#
# COMPACT_ATOMS: atom_id res chain seq x y z
N MET A 1 -50.92 16.68 -18.17
CA MET A 1 -50.11 15.98 -17.16
C MET A 1 -49.00 15.24 -17.91
N GLN A 2 -47.87 15.92 -18.15
CA GLN A 2 -46.69 15.27 -18.76
C GLN A 2 -46.17 14.26 -17.74
N LEU A 3 -46.23 12.97 -18.06
CA LEU A 3 -45.54 11.93 -17.31
C LEU A 3 -44.05 12.24 -17.39
N LEU A 4 -43.47 12.70 -16.28
CA LEU A 4 -42.03 12.83 -16.12
C LEU A 4 -41.44 11.42 -16.17
N CYS A 5 -40.97 11.01 -17.34
CA CYS A 5 -40.31 9.73 -17.59
C CYS A 5 -38.86 9.79 -17.10
N PHE A 6 -38.64 9.61 -15.80
CA PHE A 6 -37.29 9.58 -15.25
C PHE A 6 -36.61 8.24 -15.54
N ARG A 7 -35.40 8.27 -16.11
CA ARG A 7 -34.57 7.08 -16.33
C ARG A 7 -33.56 6.87 -15.19
N ALA A 8 -33.22 5.62 -14.95
CA ALA A 8 -32.18 5.21 -13.99
C ALA A 8 -31.15 4.31 -14.69
N ILE A 9 -29.86 4.59 -14.46
CA ILE A 9 -28.76 3.78 -14.98
C ILE A 9 -28.09 3.03 -13.83
N TYR A 10 -27.90 1.72 -14.01
CA TYR A 10 -27.04 0.90 -13.19
C TYR A 10 -25.73 0.64 -13.93
N THR A 11 -24.60 0.96 -13.30
CA THR A 11 -23.28 0.73 -13.86
C THR A 11 -22.47 -0.25 -13.02
N SER A 12 -21.72 -1.11 -13.71
CA SER A 12 -20.77 -2.02 -13.08
C SER A 12 -19.47 -2.10 -13.89
N PRO A 13 -18.32 -2.37 -13.25
CA PRO A 13 -17.03 -2.42 -13.95
C PRO A 13 -16.89 -3.65 -14.84
N ILE A 14 -17.71 -4.69 -14.69
CA ILE A 14 -17.51 -5.98 -15.36
C ILE A 14 -18.76 -6.37 -16.15
N LYS A 15 -18.59 -6.75 -17.43
CA LYS A 15 -19.69 -7.18 -18.31
C LYS A 15 -20.48 -8.36 -17.74
N ALA A 16 -19.79 -9.33 -17.14
CA ALA A 16 -20.44 -10.48 -16.50
C ALA A 16 -21.38 -10.06 -15.36
N LEU A 17 -20.98 -9.08 -14.55
CA LEU A 17 -21.82 -8.51 -13.49
C LEU A 17 -23.03 -7.78 -14.08
N SER A 18 -22.85 -6.99 -15.15
CA SER A 18 -23.96 -6.34 -15.87
C SER A 18 -24.99 -7.37 -16.36
N ASN A 19 -24.54 -8.47 -16.96
CA ASN A 19 -25.41 -9.54 -17.45
C ASN A 19 -26.12 -10.28 -16.30
N GLN A 20 -25.45 -10.49 -15.17
CA GLN A 20 -26.08 -11.06 -13.98
C GLN A 20 -27.18 -10.12 -13.45
N LYS A 21 -26.84 -8.84 -13.24
CA LYS A 21 -27.78 -7.84 -12.73
C LYS A 21 -28.96 -7.60 -13.65
N PHE A 22 -28.77 -7.71 -14.96
CA PHE A 22 -29.87 -7.68 -15.93
C PHE A 22 -30.85 -8.82 -15.71
N ARG A 23 -30.37 -10.05 -15.51
CA ARG A 23 -31.25 -11.19 -15.20
C ARG A 23 -31.97 -10.99 -13.88
N ASP A 24 -31.25 -10.59 -12.83
CA ASP A 24 -31.82 -10.33 -11.50
C ASP A 24 -32.92 -9.25 -11.57
N PHE A 25 -32.61 -8.13 -12.23
CA PHE A 25 -33.55 -7.01 -12.34
C PHE A 25 -34.73 -7.34 -13.25
N LYS A 26 -34.54 -8.12 -14.32
CA LYS A 26 -35.64 -8.54 -15.19
C LYS A 26 -36.61 -9.51 -14.50
N MET A 27 -36.15 -10.24 -13.48
CA MET A 27 -37.03 -11.05 -12.62
C MET A 27 -37.83 -10.20 -11.63
N MET A 28 -37.29 -9.04 -11.22
CA MET A 28 -37.91 -8.16 -10.22
C MET A 28 -38.77 -7.05 -10.85
N PHE A 29 -38.37 -6.56 -12.01
CA PHE A 29 -38.93 -5.39 -12.69
C PHE A 29 -39.21 -5.73 -14.16
N THR A 30 -40.26 -5.12 -14.71
CA THR A 30 -40.71 -5.37 -16.08
C THR A 30 -39.87 -4.60 -17.11
N ASP A 31 -39.57 -3.33 -16.84
CA ASP A 31 -38.92 -2.43 -17.80
C ASP A 31 -37.42 -2.22 -17.51
N VAL A 32 -36.63 -3.17 -17.98
CA VAL A 32 -35.18 -3.22 -17.80
C VAL A 32 -34.51 -3.51 -19.14
N GLY A 33 -33.50 -2.73 -19.46
CA GLY A 33 -32.61 -2.88 -20.61
C GLY A 33 -31.17 -3.13 -20.23
N LEU A 34 -30.38 -3.60 -21.20
CA LEU A 34 -28.95 -3.88 -21.07
C LEU A 34 -28.21 -3.24 -22.25
N VAL A 35 -27.23 -2.40 -21.96
CA VAL A 35 -26.39 -1.75 -22.98
C VAL A 35 -24.93 -2.04 -22.64
N THR A 36 -24.31 -2.91 -23.42
CA THR A 36 -22.88 -3.23 -23.33
C THR A 36 -22.21 -2.87 -24.65
N GLY A 37 -20.87 -2.92 -24.71
CA GLY A 37 -20.15 -2.70 -25.98
C GLY A 37 -20.47 -3.73 -27.07
N ASP A 38 -20.97 -4.92 -26.68
CA ASP A 38 -21.22 -6.03 -27.59
C ASP A 38 -22.71 -6.19 -27.93
N ILE A 39 -23.60 -5.91 -26.96
CA ILE A 39 -25.04 -6.22 -27.04
C ILE A 39 -25.85 -5.05 -26.48
N GLN A 40 -26.94 -4.71 -27.17
CA GLN A 40 -27.98 -3.80 -26.70
C GLN A 40 -29.32 -4.52 -26.69
N LEU A 41 -29.98 -4.58 -25.52
CA LEU A 41 -31.30 -5.16 -25.32
C LEU A 41 -32.20 -4.11 -24.68
N PHE A 42 -33.36 -3.86 -25.27
CA PHE A 42 -34.36 -2.90 -24.75
C PHE A 42 -33.77 -1.53 -24.35
N PRO A 43 -33.10 -0.81 -25.27
CA PRO A 43 -32.43 0.47 -24.94
C PRO A 43 -33.43 1.58 -24.54
N GLU A 44 -34.71 1.42 -24.86
CA GLU A 44 -35.77 2.36 -24.48
C GLU A 44 -36.32 2.14 -23.07
N ALA A 45 -35.83 1.14 -22.34
CA ALA A 45 -36.26 0.87 -20.98
C ALA A 45 -35.93 2.03 -20.03
N PHE A 46 -36.78 2.22 -19.00
CA PHE A 46 -36.54 3.20 -17.94
C PHE A 46 -35.33 2.86 -17.07
N CYS A 47 -35.08 1.57 -16.81
CA CYS A 47 -33.91 1.10 -16.09
C CYS A 47 -32.90 0.49 -17.07
N LEU A 48 -31.73 1.12 -17.22
CA LEU A 48 -30.67 0.64 -18.10
C LEU A 48 -29.49 0.13 -17.31
N ILE A 49 -29.07 -1.10 -17.58
CA ILE A 49 -27.85 -1.68 -17.03
C ILE A 49 -26.75 -1.58 -18.07
N MET A 50 -25.59 -1.04 -17.71
CA MET A 50 -24.48 -0.87 -18.64
C MET A 50 -23.12 -0.96 -17.94
N THR A 51 -22.04 -1.04 -18.73
CA THR A 51 -20.69 -0.88 -18.18
C THR A 51 -20.32 0.60 -18.03
N THR A 52 -19.39 0.90 -17.13
CA THR A 52 -18.92 2.27 -16.88
C THR A 52 -18.37 2.94 -18.16
N GLU A 53 -17.72 2.19 -19.05
CA GLU A 53 -17.22 2.70 -20.33
C GLU A 53 -18.34 3.12 -21.29
N ILE A 54 -19.49 2.44 -21.26
CA ILE A 54 -20.64 2.77 -22.10
C ILE A 54 -21.27 4.06 -21.60
N LEU A 55 -21.43 4.22 -20.29
CA LEU A 55 -21.90 5.48 -19.71
C LEU A 55 -20.94 6.64 -20.04
N ARG A 56 -19.62 6.42 -19.96
CA ARG A 56 -18.61 7.40 -20.39
C ARG A 56 -18.79 7.80 -21.85
N SER A 57 -18.97 6.83 -22.74
CA SER A 57 -19.19 7.09 -24.17
C SER A 57 -20.47 7.90 -24.41
N MET A 58 -21.56 7.59 -23.70
CA MET A 58 -22.82 8.34 -23.77
C MET A 58 -22.64 9.81 -23.33
N LEU A 59 -21.83 10.05 -22.29
CA LEU A 59 -21.50 11.39 -21.81
C LEU A 59 -20.69 12.19 -22.84
N TYR A 60 -19.65 11.60 -23.42
CA TYR A 60 -18.84 12.27 -24.46
C TYR A 60 -19.61 12.57 -25.76
N ASN A 61 -20.63 11.78 -26.07
CA ASN A 61 -21.45 11.96 -27.27
C ASN A 61 -22.71 12.80 -27.02
N GLY A 62 -22.99 13.20 -25.77
CA GLY A 62 -24.18 13.98 -25.44
C GLY A 62 -25.49 13.26 -25.75
N SER A 63 -25.57 11.94 -25.49
CA SER A 63 -26.74 11.11 -25.78
C SER A 63 -28.01 11.67 -25.11
N GLU A 64 -29.16 11.62 -25.82
CA GLU A 64 -30.46 12.06 -25.29
C GLU A 64 -30.84 11.32 -24.00
N VAL A 65 -30.43 10.06 -23.86
CA VAL A 65 -30.64 9.23 -22.66
C VAL A 65 -30.08 9.91 -21.40
N VAL A 66 -29.01 10.70 -21.52
CA VAL A 66 -28.40 11.43 -20.39
C VAL A 66 -29.26 12.62 -19.96
N ARG A 67 -30.09 13.18 -20.84
CA ARG A 67 -30.97 14.33 -20.52
C ARG A 67 -32.14 13.92 -19.63
N ASP A 68 -32.64 12.70 -19.82
CA ASP A 68 -33.77 12.13 -19.06
C ASP A 68 -33.30 11.36 -17.79
N LEU A 69 -32.00 11.40 -17.50
CA LEU A 69 -31.37 10.64 -16.43
C LEU A 69 -31.55 11.32 -15.08
N GLU A 70 -32.20 10.64 -14.14
CA GLU A 70 -32.33 11.16 -12.77
C GLU A 70 -31.35 10.48 -11.81
N TRP A 71 -31.13 9.17 -11.96
CA TRP A 71 -30.34 8.38 -11.02
C TRP A 71 -29.26 7.56 -11.72
N VAL A 72 -28.05 7.55 -11.14
CA VAL A 72 -26.99 6.63 -11.52
C VAL A 72 -26.53 5.84 -10.30
N VAL A 73 -26.62 4.51 -10.42
CA VAL A 73 -26.09 3.55 -9.46
C VAL A 73 -24.72 3.08 -9.96
N PHE A 74 -23.73 3.25 -9.10
CA PHE A 74 -22.35 2.88 -9.30
C PHE A 74 -22.03 1.68 -8.41
N ASP A 75 -21.89 0.50 -9.00
CA ASP A 75 -21.60 -0.73 -8.26
C ASP A 75 -20.10 -1.04 -8.24
N GLU A 76 -19.61 -1.62 -7.14
CA GLU A 76 -18.19 -1.95 -6.94
C GLU A 76 -17.24 -0.74 -7.06
N VAL A 77 -17.58 0.41 -6.44
CA VAL A 77 -16.80 1.67 -6.56
C VAL A 77 -15.33 1.55 -6.15
N HIS A 78 -14.98 0.64 -5.24
CA HIS A 78 -13.59 0.32 -4.91
C HIS A 78 -12.74 -0.14 -6.10
N TYR A 79 -13.35 -0.50 -7.23
CA TYR A 79 -12.68 -0.74 -8.49
C TYR A 79 -11.98 0.51 -9.07
N ILE A 80 -12.25 1.70 -8.52
CA ILE A 80 -11.51 2.93 -8.86
C ILE A 80 -10.00 2.80 -8.67
N ASN A 81 -9.55 1.94 -7.75
CA ASN A 81 -8.12 1.66 -7.52
C ASN A 81 -7.48 0.83 -8.65
N ASN A 82 -8.24 0.37 -9.64
CA ASN A 82 -7.69 -0.37 -10.77
C ASN A 82 -6.83 0.54 -11.66
N ALA A 83 -5.55 0.25 -11.78
CA ALA A 83 -4.60 1.07 -12.54
C ALA A 83 -4.95 1.23 -14.03
N GLU A 84 -5.67 0.27 -14.62
CA GLU A 84 -6.03 0.32 -16.04
C GLU A 84 -7.34 1.07 -16.29
N ARG A 85 -8.36 0.81 -15.46
CA ARG A 85 -9.75 1.24 -15.72
C ARG A 85 -10.31 2.21 -14.68
N GLY A 86 -9.57 2.49 -13.61
CA GLY A 86 -9.98 3.40 -12.54
C GLY A 86 -10.25 4.82 -13.02
N HIS A 87 -9.41 5.34 -13.93
CA HIS A 87 -9.60 6.67 -14.53
C HIS A 87 -11.01 6.87 -15.14
N VAL A 88 -11.60 5.84 -15.77
CA VAL A 88 -12.94 5.89 -16.37
C VAL A 88 -14.01 6.29 -15.34
N TRP A 89 -13.89 5.81 -14.11
CA TRP A 89 -14.83 6.12 -13.03
C TRP A 89 -14.78 7.59 -12.63
N GLU A 90 -13.57 8.13 -12.48
CA GLU A 90 -13.38 9.54 -12.17
C GLU A 90 -13.93 10.43 -13.29
N GLU A 91 -13.65 10.08 -14.54
CA GLU A 91 -14.17 10.83 -15.69
C GLU A 91 -15.70 10.89 -15.71
N VAL A 92 -16.37 9.75 -15.53
CA VAL A 92 -17.83 9.68 -15.49
C VAL A 92 -18.38 10.48 -14.31
N LEU A 93 -17.81 10.30 -13.11
CA LEU A 93 -18.24 11.04 -11.93
C LEU A 93 -18.09 12.54 -12.12
N ILE A 94 -17.04 13.04 -12.78
CA ILE A 94 -16.87 14.47 -13.05
C ILE A 94 -17.89 14.96 -14.09
N MET A 95 -18.05 14.24 -15.21
CA MET A 95 -18.88 14.65 -16.35
C MET A 95 -20.38 14.55 -16.12
N LEU A 96 -20.85 13.75 -15.15
CA LEU A 96 -22.28 13.60 -14.89
C LEU A 96 -22.97 14.97 -14.69
N PRO A 97 -24.13 15.23 -15.30
CA PRO A 97 -24.85 16.48 -15.09
C PRO A 97 -25.21 16.73 -13.62
N SER A 98 -25.29 18.00 -13.22
CA SER A 98 -25.58 18.40 -11.83
C SER A 98 -26.97 18.00 -11.34
N HIS A 99 -27.93 17.76 -12.23
CA HIS A 99 -29.27 17.30 -11.86
C HIS A 99 -29.29 15.83 -11.42
N VAL A 100 -28.36 15.00 -11.91
CA VAL A 100 -28.29 13.56 -11.66
C VAL A 100 -27.94 13.27 -10.19
N LYS A 101 -28.67 12.34 -9.58
CA LYS A 101 -28.44 11.82 -8.23
C LYS A 101 -27.59 10.54 -8.31
N ILE A 102 -26.67 10.40 -7.37
CA ILE A 102 -25.63 9.35 -7.39
C ILE A 102 -25.84 8.40 -6.22
N VAL A 103 -25.85 7.10 -6.50
CA VAL A 103 -25.79 6.02 -5.49
C VAL A 103 -24.52 5.23 -5.72
N MET A 104 -23.69 5.08 -4.69
CA MET A 104 -22.41 4.38 -4.76
C MET A 104 -22.41 3.17 -3.84
N LEU A 105 -22.21 1.98 -4.41
CA LEU A 105 -22.10 0.71 -3.70
C LEU A 105 -20.63 0.28 -3.72
N SER A 106 -20.07 -0.03 -2.56
CA SER A 106 -18.67 -0.42 -2.44
C SER A 106 -18.45 -1.41 -1.29
N ALA A 107 -17.36 -2.17 -1.38
CA ALA A 107 -16.78 -2.85 -0.24
C ALA A 107 -16.26 -1.83 0.80
N THR A 108 -15.96 -2.31 2.00
CA THR A 108 -15.46 -1.48 3.09
C THR A 108 -14.10 -0.86 2.72
N VAL A 109 -14.04 0.47 2.69
CA VAL A 109 -12.83 1.25 2.39
C VAL A 109 -12.59 2.29 3.50
N PRO A 110 -11.33 2.53 3.89
CA PRO A 110 -11.03 3.35 5.06
C PRO A 110 -11.31 4.85 4.86
N ASN A 111 -11.16 5.39 3.65
CA ASN A 111 -11.32 6.81 3.34
C ASN A 111 -12.65 7.14 2.60
N CYS A 112 -13.73 6.44 2.94
CA CYS A 112 -15.05 6.67 2.34
C CYS A 112 -15.58 8.11 2.52
N ILE A 113 -15.26 8.76 3.65
CA ILE A 113 -15.66 10.15 3.92
C ILE A 113 -14.94 11.12 2.98
N GLU A 114 -13.65 10.92 2.77
CA GLU A 114 -12.85 11.75 1.85
C GLU A 114 -13.38 11.63 0.41
N PHE A 115 -13.68 10.40 -0.01
CA PHE A 115 -14.25 10.17 -1.34
C PHE A 115 -15.65 10.79 -1.50
N ALA A 116 -16.50 10.69 -0.48
CA ALA A 116 -17.82 11.29 -0.49
C ALA A 116 -17.78 12.83 -0.47
N ASP A 117 -16.84 13.43 0.27
CA ASP A 117 -16.59 14.87 0.28
C ASP A 117 -16.13 15.36 -1.11
N TRP A 118 -15.23 14.62 -1.77
CA TRP A 118 -14.83 14.91 -3.15
C TRP A 118 -16.04 14.91 -4.11
N VAL A 119 -16.80 13.81 -4.15
CA VAL A 119 -18.00 13.71 -5.02
C VAL A 119 -19.01 14.81 -4.67
N GLY A 120 -19.18 15.11 -3.39
CA GLY A 120 -20.09 16.16 -2.94
C GLY A 120 -19.69 17.55 -3.41
N ARG A 121 -18.40 17.88 -3.39
CA ARG A 121 -17.88 19.16 -3.90
C ARG A 121 -18.02 19.30 -5.41
N ILE A 122 -17.62 18.29 -6.19
CA ILE A 122 -17.70 18.38 -7.66
C ILE A 122 -19.16 18.42 -8.15
N LYS A 123 -20.11 17.87 -7.39
CA LYS A 123 -21.54 17.91 -7.69
C LYS A 123 -22.31 19.02 -6.99
N ASN A 124 -21.65 19.78 -6.11
CA ASN A 124 -22.29 20.75 -5.22
C ASN A 124 -23.53 20.16 -4.52
N ARG A 125 -23.38 18.94 -3.97
CA ARG A 125 -24.46 18.17 -3.33
C ARG A 125 -23.96 17.47 -2.09
N LYS A 126 -24.85 17.33 -1.09
CA LYS A 126 -24.56 16.55 0.11
C LYS A 126 -24.57 15.06 -0.23
N ILE A 127 -23.44 14.38 -0.03
CA ILE A 127 -23.34 12.92 -0.12
C ILE A 127 -23.35 12.34 1.29
N ASN A 128 -24.28 11.44 1.57
CA ASN A 128 -24.37 10.76 2.85
C ASN A 128 -23.61 9.43 2.78
N VAL A 129 -22.71 9.20 3.73
CA VAL A 129 -21.97 7.94 3.85
C VAL A 129 -22.69 7.03 4.82
N VAL A 130 -23.05 5.84 4.35
CA VAL A 130 -23.60 4.77 5.19
C VAL A 130 -22.62 3.60 5.16
N SER A 131 -22.11 3.22 6.33
CA SER A 131 -21.10 2.16 6.46
C SER A 131 -21.47 1.17 7.56
N THR A 132 -21.13 -0.10 7.35
CA THR A 132 -21.13 -1.12 8.41
C THR A 132 -19.74 -1.73 8.52
N LEU A 133 -19.21 -1.81 9.74
CA LEU A 133 -17.96 -2.54 10.02
C LEU A 133 -18.23 -4.01 10.32
N LYS A 134 -19.49 -4.37 10.61
CA LYS A 134 -19.86 -5.74 10.98
C LYS A 134 -20.37 -6.49 9.77
N ARG A 135 -19.78 -7.66 9.54
CA ARG A 135 -20.26 -8.63 8.56
C ARG A 135 -21.45 -9.42 9.12
N PRO A 136 -22.54 -9.62 8.36
CA PRO A 136 -23.69 -10.41 8.82
C PRO A 136 -23.36 -11.87 9.15
N VAL A 137 -22.48 -12.49 8.36
CA VAL A 137 -21.97 -13.84 8.59
C VAL A 137 -20.47 -13.72 8.91
N PRO A 138 -20.04 -13.90 10.17
CA PRO A 138 -18.63 -13.80 10.55
C PRO A 138 -17.80 -14.93 9.91
N LEU A 139 -16.51 -14.68 9.76
CA LEU A 139 -15.56 -15.64 9.19
C LEU A 139 -14.73 -16.30 10.28
N GLU A 140 -14.35 -17.54 10.03
CA GLU A 140 -13.31 -18.24 10.76
C GLU A 140 -12.20 -18.66 9.80
N HIS A 141 -10.95 -18.47 10.20
CA HIS A 141 -9.80 -18.72 9.34
C HIS A 141 -8.97 -19.88 9.88
N TYR A 142 -8.59 -20.80 8.99
CA TYR A 142 -7.91 -22.03 9.32
C TYR A 142 -6.68 -22.25 8.43
N LEU A 143 -5.66 -22.90 9.00
CA LEU A 143 -4.52 -23.45 8.28
C LEU A 143 -4.70 -24.96 8.12
N TYR A 144 -4.54 -25.47 6.90
CA TYR A 144 -4.62 -26.91 6.63
C TYR A 144 -3.25 -27.47 6.26
N THR A 145 -2.76 -28.44 7.04
CA THR A 145 -1.45 -29.08 6.84
C THR A 145 -1.53 -30.53 6.39
N GLY A 146 -2.74 -31.09 6.25
CA GLY A 146 -2.93 -32.50 5.92
C GLY A 146 -2.37 -32.90 4.56
N GLN A 147 -1.62 -34.01 4.52
CA GLN A 147 -0.99 -34.56 3.31
C GLN A 147 -1.38 -36.02 3.01
N ASP A 148 -1.89 -36.73 4.01
CA ASP A 148 -2.28 -38.15 3.92
C ASP A 148 -3.55 -38.44 4.72
N GLY A 149 -4.03 -39.69 4.67
CA GLY A 149 -5.25 -40.09 5.37
C GLY A 149 -5.17 -39.97 6.91
N LYS A 150 -3.96 -39.98 7.50
CA LYS A 150 -3.77 -39.81 8.95
C LYS A 150 -3.91 -38.35 9.36
N THR A 151 -3.39 -37.45 8.54
CA THR A 151 -3.39 -35.99 8.75
C THR A 151 -4.60 -35.29 8.12
N LYS A 152 -5.61 -36.03 7.65
CA LYS A 152 -6.82 -35.46 7.03
C LYS A 152 -7.60 -34.49 7.92
N LYS A 153 -7.40 -34.56 9.24
CA LYS A 153 -8.08 -33.72 10.25
C LYS A 153 -7.23 -32.53 10.70
N ASP A 154 -6.04 -32.33 10.10
CA ASP A 154 -5.08 -31.29 10.50
C ASP A 154 -5.52 -29.91 9.99
N LEU A 155 -6.57 -29.38 10.62
CA LEU A 155 -7.17 -28.09 10.36
C LEU A 155 -7.10 -27.23 11.62
N PHE A 156 -6.32 -26.16 11.59
CA PHE A 156 -6.00 -25.35 12.78
C PHE A 156 -6.58 -23.95 12.66
N LYS A 157 -7.48 -23.57 13.59
CA LYS A 157 -8.09 -22.24 13.63
C LYS A 157 -7.07 -21.18 14.05
N ILE A 158 -6.87 -20.16 13.23
CA ILE A 158 -5.95 -19.04 13.49
C ILE A 158 -6.67 -17.70 13.69
N VAL A 159 -7.92 -17.58 13.22
CA VAL A 159 -8.79 -16.44 13.51
C VAL A 159 -10.20 -16.95 13.81
N ASP A 160 -10.78 -16.48 14.91
CA ASP A 160 -12.13 -16.85 15.32
C ASP A 160 -13.22 -15.94 14.76
N MET A 161 -14.48 -16.23 15.09
CA MET A 161 -15.64 -15.47 14.62
C MET A 161 -15.70 -14.01 15.13
N SER A 162 -14.93 -13.67 16.17
CA SER A 162 -14.80 -12.28 16.66
C SER A 162 -13.77 -11.49 15.86
N GLY A 163 -12.98 -12.15 15.01
CA GLY A 163 -11.85 -11.57 14.31
C GLY A 163 -10.58 -11.49 15.16
N SER A 164 -10.48 -12.29 16.24
CA SER A 164 -9.30 -12.33 17.12
C SER A 164 -8.29 -13.38 16.69
N TRP A 165 -7.00 -13.05 16.80
CA TRP A 165 -5.89 -13.92 16.40
C TRP A 165 -5.67 -15.03 17.44
N GLN A 166 -5.43 -16.25 16.96
CA GLN A 166 -5.30 -17.44 17.79
C GLN A 166 -3.89 -18.05 17.66
N ASP A 167 -2.96 -17.57 18.51
CA ASP A 167 -1.57 -18.04 18.52
C ASP A 167 -1.43 -19.54 18.77
N ILE A 168 -2.32 -20.12 19.58
CA ILE A 168 -2.33 -21.56 19.87
C ILE A 168 -2.55 -22.37 18.59
N GLY A 169 -3.45 -21.92 17.72
CA GLY A 169 -3.72 -22.59 16.45
C GLY A 169 -2.54 -22.53 15.50
N TYR A 170 -1.87 -21.37 15.42
CA TYR A 170 -0.66 -21.21 14.61
C TYR A 170 0.49 -22.12 15.10
N LYS A 171 0.74 -22.16 16.41
CA LYS A 171 1.78 -23.01 17.01
C LYS A 171 1.53 -24.50 16.73
N LYS A 172 0.28 -24.96 16.88
CA LYS A 172 -0.09 -26.35 16.55
C LYS A 172 0.10 -26.69 15.07
N ALA A 173 -0.25 -25.76 14.17
CA ALA A 173 -0.01 -25.93 12.74
C ALA A 173 1.48 -26.04 12.43
N LEU A 174 2.31 -25.21 13.08
CA LEU A 174 3.76 -25.24 12.94
C LEU A 174 4.37 -26.56 13.45
N GLU A 175 3.91 -27.06 14.61
CA GLU A 175 4.31 -28.36 15.15
C GLU A 175 3.96 -29.52 14.22
N ALA A 176 2.70 -29.55 13.74
CA ALA A 176 2.24 -30.56 12.78
C ALA A 176 3.06 -30.54 11.49
N LYS A 177 3.36 -29.34 10.97
CA LYS A 177 4.18 -29.17 9.76
C LYS A 177 5.62 -29.63 9.98
N ASN A 178 6.23 -29.28 11.11
CA ASN A 178 7.57 -29.73 11.46
C ASN A 178 7.65 -31.25 11.66
N ALA A 179 6.61 -31.88 12.20
CA ALA A 179 6.53 -33.32 12.33
C ALA A 179 6.49 -34.02 10.96
N LEU A 180 5.73 -33.47 9.99
CA LEU A 180 5.70 -33.95 8.61
C LEU A 180 7.08 -33.83 7.94
N LEU A 181 7.76 -32.68 8.09
CA LEU A 181 9.11 -32.49 7.53
C LEU A 181 10.15 -33.46 8.10
N LYS A 182 10.06 -33.77 9.41
CA LYS A 182 10.94 -34.77 10.04
C LYS A 182 10.68 -36.18 9.53
N ARG A 183 9.41 -36.51 9.22
CA ARG A 183 9.01 -37.82 8.67
C ARG A 183 9.50 -38.00 7.23
N ASP A 184 9.49 -36.93 6.45
CA ASP A 184 9.87 -36.96 5.03
C ASP A 184 11.38 -36.71 4.80
N ALA A 185 12.15 -36.46 5.86
CA ALA A 185 13.61 -36.33 5.78
C ALA A 185 14.25 -37.70 5.46
N PRO A 186 15.17 -37.78 4.47
CA PRO A 186 15.85 -39.03 4.16
C PRO A 186 16.64 -39.50 5.38
N ALA A 187 16.46 -40.77 5.76
CA ALA A 187 17.21 -41.39 6.84
C ALA A 187 18.72 -41.31 6.54
N GLY A 188 19.42 -40.39 7.22
CA GLY A 188 20.87 -40.30 7.15
C GLY A 188 21.50 -41.61 7.61
N GLN A 189 22.43 -42.12 6.80
CA GLN A 189 23.27 -43.28 7.07
C GLN A 189 23.72 -43.30 8.54
N GLY A 190 23.46 -44.43 9.19
CA GLY A 190 23.79 -44.67 10.57
C GLY A 190 25.27 -44.40 10.85
N ARG A 191 25.51 -43.68 11.93
CA ARG A 191 26.76 -43.71 12.68
C ARG A 191 27.00 -45.15 13.15
N GLY A 192 27.74 -45.93 12.38
CA GLY A 192 28.36 -47.17 12.84
C GLY A 192 29.72 -46.84 13.46
N GLY A 193 29.79 -46.85 14.77
CA GLY A 193 31.05 -46.86 15.50
C GLY A 193 31.58 -48.29 15.64
N GLY A 194 32.91 -48.43 15.58
CA GLY A 194 33.65 -49.54 16.17
C GLY A 194 34.10 -50.66 15.23
N ASP A 195 35.36 -50.54 14.80
CA ASP A 195 36.46 -51.40 15.27
C ASP A 195 37.17 -52.33 14.26
N THR A 196 38.51 -52.20 14.29
CA THR A 196 39.61 -53.06 13.81
C THR A 196 39.65 -53.63 12.39
N GLY A 197 40.80 -53.41 11.73
CA GLY A 197 41.52 -54.50 11.07
C GLY A 197 42.14 -54.22 9.69
N ARG A 198 43.47 -54.01 9.67
CA ARG A 198 44.48 -54.51 8.69
C ARG A 198 44.05 -54.60 7.21
N GLY A 199 44.64 -53.90 6.24
CA GLY A 199 46.08 -53.82 5.96
C GLY A 199 46.41 -54.53 4.64
N ARG A 200 47.24 -53.86 3.81
CA ARG A 200 48.11 -54.37 2.71
C ARG A 200 47.56 -54.69 1.31
N GLY A 201 48.24 -54.07 0.34
CA GLY A 201 48.72 -54.65 -0.93
C GLY A 201 47.72 -54.55 -2.09
N GLY A 202 48.06 -54.10 -3.30
CA GLY A 202 49.35 -53.96 -3.98
C GLY A 202 49.27 -54.63 -5.36
N GLY A 203 49.78 -53.96 -6.41
CA GLY A 203 50.08 -54.53 -7.74
C GLY A 203 48.86 -54.66 -8.66
N ASP A 204 48.69 -53.83 -9.70
CA ASP A 204 49.45 -53.68 -10.95
C ASP A 204 49.11 -54.72 -12.03
N ALA A 205 49.03 -54.16 -13.25
CA ALA A 205 49.29 -54.74 -14.55
C ALA A 205 48.13 -55.13 -15.49
N SER A 206 48.21 -54.44 -16.64
CA SER A 206 47.98 -54.94 -18.00
C SER A 206 46.54 -54.82 -18.55
N ARG A 207 46.28 -54.46 -19.80
CA ARG A 207 47.04 -54.07 -21.01
C ARG A 207 45.94 -53.71 -22.04
N GLY A 208 46.02 -52.56 -22.70
CA GLY A 208 46.20 -52.50 -24.16
C GLY A 208 45.01 -51.77 -24.80
N ARG A 209 45.13 -50.56 -25.38
CA ARG A 209 45.87 -50.05 -26.56
C ARG A 209 45.03 -50.10 -27.84
N GLY A 210 44.72 -48.90 -28.35
CA GLY A 210 44.17 -48.60 -29.69
C GLY A 210 43.07 -47.53 -29.58
N GLY A 211 43.16 -46.32 -30.10
CA GLY A 211 44.12 -45.66 -30.96
C GLY A 211 43.39 -44.55 -31.73
N GLY A 212 43.78 -43.29 -31.57
CA GLY A 212 43.69 -42.27 -32.62
C GLY A 212 42.92 -40.99 -32.25
N PRO A 213 43.35 -39.79 -32.72
CA PRO A 213 43.25 -38.56 -31.94
C PRO A 213 42.36 -37.49 -32.58
N THR A 214 41.66 -36.70 -31.76
CA THR A 214 41.34 -35.30 -32.09
C THR A 214 41.61 -34.41 -30.87
N ARG A 215 42.63 -33.57 -31.05
CA ARG A 215 43.05 -32.47 -30.19
C ARG A 215 42.10 -31.29 -30.41
N GLY A 216 41.75 -30.61 -29.32
CA GLY A 216 41.34 -29.21 -29.37
C GLY A 216 40.33 -28.81 -28.30
N GLY A 217 40.77 -28.68 -27.05
CA GLY A 217 39.92 -28.31 -25.93
C GLY A 217 39.82 -26.81 -25.66
N ARG A 218 38.76 -26.45 -24.94
CA ARG A 218 38.61 -25.41 -23.90
C ARG A 218 37.18 -25.61 -23.37
N GLY A 219 36.91 -26.03 -22.14
CA GLY A 219 37.47 -25.57 -20.88
C GLY A 219 36.45 -24.63 -20.24
N GLY A 220 35.60 -25.16 -19.35
CA GLY A 220 34.60 -24.37 -18.61
C GLY A 220 33.63 -25.26 -17.85
N GLY A 221 34.02 -25.68 -16.65
CA GLY A 221 33.17 -26.43 -15.73
C GLY A 221 32.00 -25.58 -15.25
N GLY A 222 30.78 -25.96 -15.66
CA GLY A 222 29.54 -25.44 -15.11
C GLY A 222 29.20 -26.21 -13.84
N GLY A 223 29.36 -25.55 -12.69
CA GLY A 223 28.86 -26.02 -11.41
C GLY A 223 27.36 -26.28 -11.48
N GLY A 224 26.94 -27.39 -10.87
CA GLY A 224 25.54 -27.76 -10.74
C GLY A 224 24.75 -26.73 -9.94
N GLY A 225 24.16 -25.78 -10.65
CA GLY A 225 23.06 -24.96 -10.16
C GLY A 225 21.79 -25.79 -10.20
N GLY A 226 21.28 -26.15 -9.01
CA GLY A 226 19.98 -26.80 -8.86
C GLY A 226 18.89 -25.95 -9.50
N ALA A 227 18.38 -26.41 -10.63
CA ALA A 227 17.22 -25.82 -11.28
C ALA A 227 16.01 -25.95 -10.36
N PHE A 228 15.45 -24.81 -9.95
CA PHE A 228 14.13 -24.70 -9.35
C PHE A 228 13.11 -25.34 -10.29
N ASN A 229 12.61 -26.51 -9.92
CA ASN A 229 11.63 -27.24 -10.72
C ASN A 229 10.22 -26.66 -10.52
N THR A 230 9.89 -25.62 -11.28
CA THR A 230 8.52 -25.13 -11.46
C THR A 230 7.90 -25.81 -12.67
N GLY A 231 7.18 -26.92 -12.52
CA GLY A 231 6.60 -27.55 -13.72
C GLY A 231 5.76 -28.81 -13.65
N SER A 232 5.49 -29.43 -12.49
CA SER A 232 4.61 -30.60 -12.44
C SER A 232 3.66 -30.54 -11.23
N PRO A 233 2.36 -30.84 -11.38
CA PRO A 233 1.47 -31.04 -10.26
C PRO A 233 2.00 -32.21 -9.42
N ASN A 234 2.51 -31.90 -8.22
CA ASN A 234 3.08 -32.90 -7.33
C ASN A 234 1.99 -33.94 -7.00
N LYS A 235 2.32 -35.25 -7.00
CA LYS A 235 1.43 -36.32 -6.49
C LYS A 235 0.84 -35.97 -5.11
N ASN A 236 1.57 -35.19 -4.33
CA ASN A 236 1.15 -34.69 -3.03
C ASN A 236 -0.11 -33.78 -3.10
N ASP A 237 -0.23 -32.94 -4.13
CA ASP A 237 -1.36 -32.00 -4.26
C ASP A 237 -2.70 -32.73 -4.45
N LYS A 238 -2.71 -33.85 -5.19
CA LYS A 238 -3.90 -34.68 -5.36
C LYS A 238 -4.39 -35.23 -4.01
N ASN A 239 -3.48 -35.76 -3.20
CA ASN A 239 -3.83 -36.32 -1.88
C ASN A 239 -4.33 -35.23 -0.92
N VAL A 240 -3.70 -34.05 -0.92
CA VAL A 240 -4.12 -32.90 -0.12
C VAL A 240 -5.58 -32.54 -0.42
N TYR A 241 -5.94 -32.40 -1.71
CA TYR A 241 -7.30 -32.05 -2.11
C TYR A 241 -8.31 -33.15 -1.78
N ILE A 242 -8.02 -34.42 -2.09
CA ILE A 242 -8.93 -35.55 -1.80
C ILE A 242 -9.25 -35.59 -0.30
N ASN A 243 -8.22 -35.57 0.55
CA ASN A 243 -8.39 -35.64 2.00
C ASN A 243 -9.17 -34.44 2.55
N LEU A 244 -8.91 -33.24 2.04
CA LEU A 244 -9.63 -32.03 2.44
C LEU A 244 -11.09 -32.09 2.02
N ILE A 245 -11.37 -32.52 0.79
CA ILE A 245 -12.73 -32.62 0.27
C ILE A 245 -13.53 -33.66 1.06
N ASP A 246 -12.95 -34.82 1.37
CA ASP A 246 -13.60 -35.85 2.18
C ASP A 246 -13.88 -35.36 3.61
N TYR A 247 -12.94 -34.64 4.22
CA TYR A 247 -13.13 -34.02 5.53
C TYR A 247 -14.31 -33.04 5.51
N LEU A 248 -14.35 -32.14 4.52
CA LEU A 248 -15.39 -31.11 4.42
C LEU A 248 -16.75 -31.68 4.01
N ARG A 249 -16.77 -32.75 3.21
CA ARG A 249 -17.99 -33.50 2.88
C ARG A 249 -18.58 -34.13 4.12
N THR A 250 -17.75 -34.76 4.95
CA THR A 250 -18.19 -35.41 6.21
C THR A 250 -18.76 -34.39 7.21
N ASN A 251 -18.23 -33.17 7.21
CA ASN A 251 -18.66 -32.09 8.12
C ASN A 251 -19.69 -31.13 7.50
N GLU A 252 -20.29 -31.47 6.35
CA GLU A 252 -21.30 -30.65 5.65
C GLU A 252 -20.84 -29.20 5.35
N GLN A 253 -19.55 -29.02 5.02
CA GLN A 253 -18.94 -27.71 4.75
C GLN A 253 -18.87 -27.37 3.24
N LEU A 254 -19.69 -28.03 2.41
CA LEU A 254 -19.84 -27.74 0.98
C LEU A 254 -21.04 -26.79 0.73
N PRO A 255 -21.04 -25.97 -0.35
CA PRO A 255 -20.07 -25.91 -1.43
C PRO A 255 -18.79 -25.14 -1.08
N MET A 256 -17.71 -25.48 -1.79
CA MET A 256 -16.38 -24.89 -1.65
C MET A 256 -15.96 -24.12 -2.92
N VAL A 257 -15.35 -22.95 -2.74
CA VAL A 257 -14.60 -22.25 -3.80
C VAL A 257 -13.10 -22.30 -3.48
N VAL A 258 -12.29 -22.79 -4.41
CA VAL A 258 -10.84 -22.85 -4.31
C VAL A 258 -10.23 -21.76 -5.18
N PHE A 259 -9.60 -20.75 -4.57
CA PHE A 259 -8.87 -19.72 -5.30
C PHE A 259 -7.47 -20.19 -5.67
N VAL A 260 -7.19 -20.20 -6.98
CA VAL A 260 -5.92 -20.58 -7.59
C VAL A 260 -5.48 -19.46 -8.54
N PHE A 261 -4.26 -18.94 -8.38
CA PHE A 261 -3.79 -17.77 -9.15
C PHE A 261 -3.18 -18.10 -10.52
N SER A 262 -3.46 -19.29 -11.06
CA SER A 262 -3.01 -19.70 -12.40
C SER A 262 -4.13 -20.45 -13.11
N ARG A 263 -4.44 -20.02 -14.34
CA ARG A 263 -5.46 -20.66 -15.20
C ARG A 263 -5.15 -22.14 -15.42
N LYS A 264 -3.91 -22.43 -15.83
CA LYS A 264 -3.44 -23.80 -16.05
C LYS A 264 -3.56 -24.65 -14.79
N ARG A 265 -3.18 -24.13 -13.61
CA ARG A 265 -3.31 -24.87 -12.36
C ARG A 265 -4.76 -25.11 -11.94
N CYS A 266 -5.71 -24.24 -12.32
CA CYS A 266 -7.13 -24.51 -12.08
C CYS A 266 -7.58 -25.76 -12.84
N ASP A 267 -7.25 -25.83 -14.13
CA ASP A 267 -7.55 -26.98 -14.99
C ASP A 267 -6.85 -28.25 -14.49
N ASP A 268 -5.55 -28.16 -14.19
CA ASP A 268 -4.76 -29.29 -13.68
C ASP A 268 -5.35 -29.83 -12.37
N ASN A 269 -5.67 -28.96 -11.40
CA ASN A 269 -6.24 -29.36 -10.12
C ASN A 269 -7.61 -30.05 -10.29
N ALA A 270 -8.46 -29.56 -11.21
CA ALA A 270 -9.73 -30.19 -11.50
C ALA A 270 -9.57 -31.57 -12.17
N GLN A 271 -8.57 -31.73 -13.05
CA GLN A 271 -8.25 -33.01 -13.69
C GLN A 271 -7.65 -34.02 -12.71
N LEU A 272 -6.86 -33.60 -11.72
CA LEU A 272 -6.31 -34.48 -10.68
C LEU A 272 -7.41 -35.23 -9.90
N LEU A 273 -8.60 -34.64 -9.83
CA LEU A 273 -9.77 -35.14 -9.09
C LEU A 273 -10.77 -35.90 -9.98
N GLN A 274 -10.35 -36.39 -11.15
CA GLN A 274 -11.19 -37.18 -12.06
C GLN A 274 -11.83 -38.42 -11.40
N SER A 275 -11.18 -39.02 -10.40
CA SER A 275 -11.67 -40.23 -9.73
C SER A 275 -12.77 -39.98 -8.69
N MET A 276 -13.13 -38.72 -8.41
CA MET A 276 -14.11 -38.37 -7.39
C MET A 276 -15.43 -37.92 -8.03
N ASP A 277 -16.53 -38.34 -7.43
CA ASP A 277 -17.90 -37.94 -7.79
C ASP A 277 -18.66 -37.46 -6.54
N LEU A 278 -19.20 -36.24 -6.64
CA LEU A 278 -19.91 -35.55 -5.57
C LEU A 278 -21.40 -35.39 -5.85
N THR A 279 -21.88 -35.91 -6.98
CA THR A 279 -23.28 -35.75 -7.43
C THR A 279 -24.05 -37.07 -7.36
N THR A 280 -25.35 -36.95 -7.15
CA THR A 280 -26.30 -38.06 -7.25
C THR A 280 -26.76 -38.27 -8.70
N GLU A 281 -27.30 -39.43 -9.04
CA GLU A 281 -27.83 -39.71 -10.37
C GLU A 281 -28.95 -38.74 -10.80
N VAL A 282 -29.77 -38.26 -9.84
CA VAL A 282 -30.80 -37.25 -10.10
C VAL A 282 -30.17 -35.90 -10.44
N GLU A 283 -29.15 -35.47 -9.67
CA GLU A 283 -28.41 -34.24 -9.96
C GLU A 283 -27.72 -34.33 -11.33
N LYS A 284 -27.11 -35.47 -11.67
CA LYS A 284 -26.50 -35.71 -12.98
C LYS A 284 -27.50 -35.54 -14.13
N SER A 285 -28.70 -36.10 -14.00
CA SER A 285 -29.76 -35.95 -15.00
C SER A 285 -30.14 -34.47 -15.19
N HIS A 286 -30.34 -33.72 -14.10
CA HIS A 286 -30.63 -32.29 -14.17
C HIS A 286 -29.49 -31.48 -14.79
N ILE A 287 -28.24 -31.75 -14.40
CA ILE A 287 -27.05 -31.10 -14.94
C ILE A 287 -26.95 -31.38 -16.43
N GLN A 288 -27.12 -32.64 -16.85
CA GLN A 288 -27.07 -33.04 -18.25
C GLN A 288 -28.14 -32.36 -19.09
N ASN A 289 -29.38 -32.30 -18.60
CA ASN A 289 -30.48 -31.63 -19.30
C ASN A 289 -30.24 -30.13 -19.40
N PHE A 290 -29.86 -29.47 -18.31
CA PHE A 290 -29.58 -28.04 -18.29
C PHE A 290 -28.39 -27.68 -19.20
N PHE A 291 -27.29 -28.42 -19.09
CA PHE A 291 -26.09 -28.20 -19.92
C PHE A 291 -26.43 -28.41 -21.40
N SER A 292 -27.22 -29.43 -21.74
CA SER A 292 -27.64 -29.68 -23.13
C SER A 292 -28.52 -28.56 -23.67
N GLN A 293 -29.45 -28.01 -22.87
CA GLN A 293 -30.25 -26.84 -23.26
C GLN A 293 -29.39 -25.60 -23.55
N CYS A 294 -28.38 -25.34 -22.72
CA CYS A 294 -27.47 -24.21 -22.92
C CYS A 294 -26.58 -24.41 -24.16
N ILE A 295 -25.99 -25.59 -24.34
CA ILE A 295 -25.12 -25.90 -25.48
C ILE A 295 -25.91 -26.00 -26.80
N ASN A 296 -27.21 -26.27 -26.75
CA ASN A 296 -28.03 -26.27 -27.96
C ASN A 296 -28.11 -24.92 -28.67
N ARG A 297 -27.77 -23.82 -27.99
CA ARG A 297 -27.65 -22.48 -28.58
C ARG A 297 -26.40 -22.31 -29.45
N LEU A 298 -25.38 -23.15 -29.26
CA LEU A 298 -24.15 -23.14 -30.07
C LEU A 298 -24.39 -23.84 -31.41
N LYS A 299 -23.68 -23.43 -32.46
CA LYS A 299 -23.82 -24.00 -33.81
C LYS A 299 -22.81 -25.13 -34.06
N GLY A 300 -23.25 -26.19 -34.75
CA GLY A 300 -22.38 -27.18 -35.40
C GLY A 300 -21.17 -27.66 -34.59
N SER A 301 -19.98 -27.27 -35.04
CA SER A 301 -18.67 -27.65 -34.48
C SER A 301 -18.40 -27.09 -33.09
N ASP A 302 -19.01 -25.96 -32.71
CA ASP A 302 -18.76 -25.32 -31.41
C ASP A 302 -19.23 -26.18 -30.24
N LYS A 303 -20.27 -26.99 -30.46
CA LYS A 303 -20.76 -27.98 -29.49
C LYS A 303 -19.73 -29.07 -29.19
N LYS A 304 -18.82 -29.34 -30.15
CA LYS A 304 -17.82 -30.42 -30.09
C LYS A 304 -16.45 -29.92 -29.60
N LEU A 305 -16.34 -28.67 -29.14
CA LEU A 305 -15.09 -28.14 -28.64
C LEU A 305 -14.60 -28.93 -27.42
N PRO A 306 -13.29 -29.23 -27.31
CA PRO A 306 -12.74 -29.98 -26.18
C PRO A 306 -13.08 -29.36 -24.81
N GLN A 307 -13.08 -28.03 -24.72
CA GLN A 307 -13.42 -27.31 -23.48
C GLN A 307 -14.89 -27.54 -23.06
N VAL A 308 -15.82 -27.68 -24.01
CA VAL A 308 -17.24 -27.96 -23.74
C VAL A 308 -17.38 -29.36 -23.16
N HIS A 309 -16.72 -30.35 -23.77
CA HIS A 309 -16.73 -31.73 -23.29
C HIS A 309 -16.10 -31.88 -21.91
N LEU A 310 -14.94 -31.27 -21.70
CA LEU A 310 -14.25 -31.27 -20.40
C LEU A 310 -15.11 -30.63 -19.31
N MET A 311 -15.69 -29.46 -19.58
CA MET A 311 -16.54 -28.78 -18.60
C MET A 311 -17.81 -29.57 -18.29
N LYS A 312 -18.41 -30.23 -19.30
CA LYS A 312 -19.57 -31.11 -19.10
C LYS A 312 -19.23 -32.26 -18.15
N ASP A 313 -18.12 -32.96 -18.39
CA ASP A 313 -17.67 -34.08 -17.55
C ASP A 313 -17.39 -33.63 -16.10
N LEU A 314 -16.73 -32.48 -15.93
CA LEU A 314 -16.50 -31.90 -14.61
C LEU A 314 -17.81 -31.58 -13.89
N CYS A 315 -18.74 -30.89 -14.57
CA CYS A 315 -20.02 -30.50 -13.98
C CYS A 315 -20.85 -31.72 -13.55
N LEU A 316 -20.84 -32.79 -14.36
CA LEU A 316 -21.52 -34.05 -14.04
C LEU A 316 -20.95 -34.76 -12.80
N ARG A 317 -19.75 -34.43 -12.35
CA ARG A 317 -19.16 -34.97 -11.11
C ARG A 317 -19.24 -33.97 -9.94
N GLY A 318 -19.84 -32.80 -10.17
CA GLY A 318 -19.99 -31.73 -9.17
C GLY A 318 -18.78 -30.78 -9.07
N PHE A 319 -17.88 -30.81 -10.04
CA PHE A 319 -16.71 -29.93 -10.14
C PHE A 319 -16.89 -28.91 -11.27
N ALA A 320 -16.25 -27.75 -11.15
CA ALA A 320 -16.14 -26.82 -12.26
C ALA A 320 -14.88 -25.94 -12.16
N VAL A 321 -14.53 -25.30 -13.27
CA VAL A 321 -13.43 -24.34 -13.35
C VAL A 321 -13.96 -22.98 -13.82
N HIS A 322 -13.48 -21.88 -13.23
CA HIS A 322 -13.83 -20.51 -13.59
C HIS A 322 -12.61 -19.60 -13.68
N HIS A 323 -12.25 -19.20 -14.90
CA HIS A 323 -11.22 -18.21 -15.15
C HIS A 323 -11.39 -17.54 -16.51
N SER A 324 -10.60 -16.49 -16.79
CA SER A 324 -10.70 -15.70 -18.04
C SER A 324 -10.56 -16.50 -19.33
N GLY A 325 -9.86 -17.64 -19.31
CA GLY A 325 -9.72 -18.55 -20.47
C GLY A 325 -10.90 -19.50 -20.76
N ILE A 326 -11.95 -19.51 -19.92
CA ILE A 326 -13.17 -20.30 -20.18
C ILE A 326 -14.12 -19.49 -21.06
N LEU A 327 -14.72 -20.15 -22.08
CA LEU A 327 -15.70 -19.54 -22.97
C LEU A 327 -16.83 -18.85 -22.17
N PRO A 328 -17.29 -17.63 -22.57
CA PRO A 328 -18.32 -16.89 -21.85
C PRO A 328 -19.58 -17.70 -21.54
N ILE A 329 -20.10 -18.44 -22.53
CA ILE A 329 -21.28 -19.30 -22.34
C ILE A 329 -21.05 -20.39 -21.28
N LEU A 330 -19.85 -20.97 -21.21
CA LEU A 330 -19.53 -22.00 -20.23
C LEU A 330 -19.38 -21.41 -18.83
N LYS A 331 -18.81 -20.20 -18.71
CA LYS A 331 -18.76 -19.48 -17.42
C LYS A 331 -20.15 -19.23 -16.88
N GLU A 332 -21.08 -18.74 -17.71
CA GLU A 332 -22.47 -18.52 -17.31
C GLU A 332 -23.18 -19.82 -16.89
N VAL A 333 -22.91 -20.94 -17.56
CA VAL A 333 -23.46 -22.25 -17.19
C VAL A 333 -22.93 -22.70 -15.83
N VAL A 334 -21.61 -22.61 -15.61
CA VAL A 334 -20.96 -22.97 -14.34
C VAL A 334 -21.49 -22.11 -13.20
N GLU A 335 -21.60 -20.81 -13.42
CA GLU A 335 -22.16 -19.82 -12.51
C GLU A 335 -23.59 -20.20 -12.07
N LEU A 336 -24.48 -20.52 -13.03
CA LEU A 336 -25.86 -20.93 -12.74
C LEU A 336 -25.93 -22.28 -12.02
N LEU A 337 -25.10 -23.26 -12.41
CA LEU A 337 -25.04 -24.56 -11.75
C LEU A 337 -24.50 -24.46 -10.32
N PHE A 338 -23.56 -23.56 -10.07
CA PHE A 338 -23.04 -23.29 -8.72
C PHE A 338 -24.10 -22.63 -7.83
N GLN A 339 -24.84 -21.64 -8.34
CA GLN A 339 -25.95 -21.02 -7.61
C GLN A 339 -27.07 -22.00 -7.26
N LYS A 340 -27.39 -22.93 -8.18
CA LYS A 340 -28.36 -24.01 -7.93
C LYS A 340 -27.84 -25.10 -6.99
N GLY A 341 -26.57 -25.05 -6.58
CA GLY A 341 -25.96 -26.00 -5.68
C GLY A 341 -25.57 -27.34 -6.33
N TYR A 342 -25.56 -27.44 -7.66
CA TYR A 342 -25.14 -28.66 -8.37
C TYR A 342 -23.61 -28.79 -8.42
N VAL A 343 -22.90 -27.67 -8.61
CA VAL A 343 -21.44 -27.64 -8.48
C VAL A 343 -21.09 -27.48 -7.00
N LYS A 344 -20.46 -28.51 -6.42
CA LYS A 344 -20.05 -28.52 -5.01
C LYS A 344 -18.66 -27.93 -4.82
N ILE A 345 -17.78 -28.05 -5.83
CA ILE A 345 -16.41 -27.56 -5.78
C ILE A 345 -16.11 -26.75 -7.04
N LEU A 346 -15.70 -25.49 -6.85
CA LEU A 346 -15.35 -24.58 -7.92
C LEU A 346 -13.89 -24.15 -7.79
N PHE A 347 -13.06 -24.48 -8.79
CA PHE A 347 -11.70 -23.92 -8.91
C PHE A 347 -11.77 -22.61 -9.67
N ALA A 348 -11.35 -21.50 -9.05
CA ALA A 348 -11.52 -20.19 -9.64
C ALA A 348 -10.28 -19.30 -9.50
N THR A 349 -10.06 -18.42 -10.49
CA THR A 349 -9.10 -17.32 -10.36
C THR A 349 -9.71 -16.13 -9.62
N GLU A 350 -8.88 -15.15 -9.24
CA GLU A 350 -9.28 -13.90 -8.56
C GLU A 350 -10.48 -13.20 -9.21
N THR A 351 -10.59 -13.27 -10.55
CA THR A 351 -11.71 -12.69 -11.31
C THR A 351 -13.09 -13.17 -10.88
N PHE A 352 -13.22 -14.34 -10.26
CA PHE A 352 -14.50 -14.82 -9.75
C PHE A 352 -14.93 -14.07 -8.48
N ALA A 353 -13.96 -13.65 -7.65
CA ALA A 353 -14.24 -12.82 -6.49
C ALA A 353 -14.66 -11.40 -6.90
N MET A 354 -14.28 -10.96 -8.11
CA MET A 354 -14.66 -9.68 -8.68
C MET A 354 -15.94 -9.83 -9.52
N GLY A 355 -17.07 -9.32 -9.01
CA GLY A 355 -18.24 -9.08 -9.85
C GLY A 355 -19.21 -10.25 -10.09
N VAL A 356 -19.28 -11.22 -9.19
CA VAL A 356 -20.37 -12.22 -9.20
C VAL A 356 -20.88 -12.46 -7.78
N ASN A 357 -22.19 -12.34 -7.54
CA ASN A 357 -22.77 -12.62 -6.23
C ASN A 357 -23.01 -14.12 -6.02
N MET A 358 -21.96 -14.87 -5.73
CA MET A 358 -22.01 -16.32 -5.49
C MET A 358 -21.31 -16.70 -4.18
N PRO A 359 -22.02 -16.65 -3.05
CA PRO A 359 -21.46 -17.08 -1.77
C PRO A 359 -21.37 -18.61 -1.69
N ALA A 360 -20.26 -19.10 -1.11
CA ALA A 360 -19.98 -20.49 -0.81
C ALA A 360 -20.01 -20.72 0.70
N ARG A 361 -20.14 -21.96 1.17
CA ARG A 361 -19.99 -22.29 2.60
C ARG A 361 -18.52 -22.10 3.02
N THR A 362 -17.62 -22.59 2.18
CA THR A 362 -16.18 -22.63 2.43
C THR A 362 -15.39 -21.97 1.29
N VAL A 363 -14.39 -21.18 1.63
CA VAL A 363 -13.38 -20.67 0.69
C VAL A 363 -12.02 -21.26 1.04
N VAL A 364 -11.30 -21.74 0.03
CA VAL A 364 -9.97 -22.32 0.15
C VAL A 364 -8.98 -21.51 -0.68
N PHE A 365 -7.85 -21.14 -0.09
CA PHE A 365 -6.72 -20.54 -0.79
C PHE A 365 -5.69 -21.62 -1.09
N ASP A 366 -5.45 -21.91 -2.38
CA ASP A 366 -4.37 -22.82 -2.81
C ASP A 366 -2.99 -22.27 -2.45
N SER A 367 -2.86 -20.95 -2.48
CA SER A 367 -1.67 -20.17 -2.12
C SER A 367 -2.14 -18.80 -1.59
N ILE A 368 -1.27 -18.10 -0.85
CA ILE A 368 -1.43 -16.68 -0.48
C ILE A 368 -0.43 -15.77 -1.21
N GLN A 369 0.33 -16.34 -2.14
CA GLN A 369 1.29 -15.64 -3.00
C GLN A 369 0.79 -15.67 -4.44
N LYS A 370 0.85 -14.53 -5.12
CA LYS A 370 0.51 -14.37 -6.53
C LYS A 370 1.61 -13.64 -7.30
N HIS A 371 1.70 -13.91 -8.59
CA HIS A 371 2.61 -13.22 -9.49
C HIS A 371 1.88 -12.03 -10.12
N ASP A 372 2.37 -10.81 -9.94
CA ASP A 372 1.72 -9.60 -10.47
C ASP A 372 2.20 -9.19 -11.87
N GLY A 373 3.13 -9.97 -12.43
CA GLY A 373 3.76 -9.71 -13.73
C GLY A 373 5.24 -9.35 -13.58
N MET A 374 5.65 -8.86 -12.42
CA MET A 374 7.04 -8.54 -12.10
C MET A 374 7.62 -9.49 -11.06
N GLU A 375 6.91 -9.70 -9.95
CA GLU A 375 7.39 -10.53 -8.84
C GLU A 375 6.30 -11.41 -8.22
N LEU A 376 6.75 -12.44 -7.51
CA LEU A 376 5.88 -13.27 -6.68
C LEU A 376 5.69 -12.59 -5.32
N ARG A 377 4.55 -11.90 -5.15
CA ARG A 377 4.21 -11.17 -3.92
C ARG A 377 3.08 -11.82 -3.14
N VAL A 378 2.97 -11.46 -1.87
CA VAL A 378 1.85 -11.83 -1.01
C VAL A 378 0.59 -11.04 -1.39
N LEU A 379 -0.58 -11.62 -1.17
CA LEU A 379 -1.86 -10.93 -1.37
C LEU A 379 -1.99 -9.71 -0.46
N ASN A 380 -2.61 -8.66 -0.99
CA ASN A 380 -2.99 -7.50 -0.19
C ASN A 380 -4.25 -7.83 0.64
N ALA A 381 -4.42 -7.15 1.78
CA ALA A 381 -5.59 -7.36 2.64
C ALA A 381 -6.92 -7.17 1.90
N GLY A 382 -7.02 -6.19 0.99
CA GLY A 382 -8.22 -5.98 0.16
C GLY A 382 -8.54 -7.16 -0.77
N GLU A 383 -7.53 -7.69 -1.46
CA GLU A 383 -7.68 -8.86 -2.36
C GLU A 383 -8.12 -10.08 -1.56
N TYR A 384 -7.51 -10.29 -0.39
CA TYR A 384 -7.87 -11.36 0.53
C TYR A 384 -9.30 -11.23 1.06
N ILE A 385 -9.70 -10.06 1.55
CA ILE A 385 -11.04 -9.77 2.06
C ILE A 385 -12.10 -9.99 0.97
N GLN A 386 -11.82 -9.63 -0.28
CA GLN A 386 -12.75 -9.85 -1.39
C GLN A 386 -12.98 -11.35 -1.66
N MET A 387 -11.90 -12.14 -1.68
CA MET A 387 -11.97 -13.59 -1.90
C MET A 387 -12.56 -14.34 -0.70
N ALA A 388 -12.06 -14.09 0.51
CA ALA A 388 -12.58 -14.64 1.76
C ALA A 388 -14.04 -14.18 2.02
N GLY A 389 -14.39 -13.01 1.50
CA GLY A 389 -15.74 -12.43 1.42
C GLY A 389 -16.78 -13.34 0.77
N ARG A 390 -16.36 -14.35 0.00
CA ARG A 390 -17.27 -15.33 -0.61
C ARG A 390 -17.66 -16.48 0.32
N ALA A 391 -16.98 -16.68 1.45
CA ALA A 391 -17.35 -17.70 2.44
C ALA A 391 -18.52 -17.23 3.32
N GLY A 392 -19.48 -18.10 3.59
CA GLY A 392 -20.67 -17.83 4.40
C GLY A 392 -21.83 -17.25 3.59
N ARG A 393 -22.90 -18.04 3.45
CA ARG A 393 -24.17 -17.69 2.77
C ARG A 393 -25.15 -17.10 3.78
N ARG A 394 -25.55 -15.85 3.56
CA ARG A 394 -26.53 -15.16 4.42
C ARG A 394 -27.85 -15.94 4.50
N GLY A 395 -28.31 -16.21 5.72
CA GLY A 395 -29.56 -16.92 5.99
C GLY A 395 -29.45 -18.45 5.97
N LEU A 396 -28.34 -19.02 5.47
CA LEU A 396 -28.08 -20.47 5.49
C LEU A 396 -26.97 -20.82 6.49
N ASP A 397 -25.97 -19.96 6.59
CA ASP A 397 -24.73 -20.24 7.31
C ASP A 397 -24.58 -19.33 8.54
N THR A 398 -24.23 -19.92 9.69
CA THR A 398 -23.91 -19.19 10.93
C THR A 398 -22.55 -18.52 10.88
N THR A 399 -21.55 -19.24 10.35
CA THR A 399 -20.19 -18.77 10.09
C THR A 399 -19.74 -19.20 8.69
N GLY A 400 -18.84 -18.43 8.09
CA GLY A 400 -18.13 -18.78 6.86
C GLY A 400 -16.75 -19.34 7.16
N THR A 401 -16.38 -20.46 6.52
CA THR A 401 -15.09 -21.11 6.74
C THR A 401 -14.09 -20.70 5.68
N VAL A 402 -12.91 -20.22 6.09
CA VAL A 402 -11.80 -19.87 5.20
C VAL A 402 -10.59 -20.73 5.53
N ILE A 403 -10.03 -21.41 4.53
CA ILE A 403 -8.91 -22.35 4.72
C ILE A 403 -7.75 -21.93 3.83
N VAL A 404 -6.53 -21.88 4.39
CA VAL A 404 -5.30 -21.69 3.63
C VAL A 404 -4.54 -23.01 3.56
N LEU A 405 -4.23 -23.47 2.34
CA LEU A 405 -3.46 -24.70 2.15
C LEU A 405 -1.97 -24.45 2.39
N CYS A 406 -1.41 -25.13 3.39
CA CYS A 406 0.00 -25.03 3.73
C CYS A 406 0.84 -26.03 2.91
N LYS A 407 0.91 -25.85 1.59
CA LYS A 407 1.64 -26.74 0.68
C LYS A 407 3.16 -26.59 0.79
N GLN A 408 3.65 -25.37 1.00
CA GLN A 408 5.08 -25.09 1.10
C GLN A 408 5.71 -25.75 2.35
N PRO A 409 7.01 -26.08 2.35
CA PRO A 409 7.68 -26.70 3.50
C PRO A 409 7.63 -25.80 4.74
N LYS A 410 7.97 -24.52 4.56
CA LYS A 410 7.93 -23.52 5.62
C LYS A 410 6.53 -22.90 5.71
N LEU A 411 6.02 -22.76 6.93
CA LEU A 411 4.80 -22.01 7.19
C LEU A 411 5.07 -20.51 7.04
N VAL A 412 4.05 -19.78 6.59
CA VAL A 412 4.12 -18.32 6.45
C VAL A 412 4.18 -17.70 7.84
N GLU A 413 5.08 -16.73 8.04
CA GLU A 413 5.28 -16.06 9.32
C GLU A 413 3.96 -15.42 9.83
N PRO A 414 3.71 -15.46 11.16
CA PRO A 414 2.43 -15.03 11.72
C PRO A 414 2.15 -13.54 11.45
N GLY A 415 3.18 -12.69 11.48
CA GLY A 415 3.04 -11.27 11.17
C GLY A 415 2.54 -11.00 9.75
N GLN A 416 2.96 -11.81 8.77
CA GLN A 416 2.46 -11.69 7.40
C GLN A 416 1.00 -12.12 7.30
N LEU A 417 0.62 -13.24 7.95
CA LEU A 417 -0.77 -13.72 7.97
C LEU A 417 -1.70 -12.71 8.65
N GLN A 418 -1.28 -12.12 9.76
CA GLN A 418 -2.04 -11.08 10.46
C GLN A 418 -2.27 -9.85 9.57
N VAL A 419 -1.27 -9.38 8.84
CA VAL A 419 -1.41 -8.25 7.90
C VAL A 419 -2.41 -8.55 6.78
N ILE A 420 -2.42 -9.77 6.25
CA ILE A 420 -3.34 -10.14 5.16
C ILE A 420 -4.78 -10.31 5.68
N MET A 421 -4.95 -10.99 6.82
CA MET A 421 -6.26 -11.41 7.33
C MET A 421 -6.95 -10.34 8.16
N MET A 422 -6.18 -9.57 8.93
CA MET A 422 -6.67 -8.54 9.86
C MET A 422 -6.30 -7.12 9.43
N GLY A 423 -5.54 -6.99 8.34
CA GLY A 423 -5.20 -5.68 7.77
C GLY A 423 -6.43 -4.94 7.27
N LYS A 424 -6.30 -3.61 7.20
CA LYS A 424 -7.32 -2.75 6.60
C LYS A 424 -7.22 -2.85 5.07
N ALA A 425 -8.36 -2.76 4.39
CA ALA A 425 -8.39 -2.60 2.94
C ALA A 425 -7.62 -1.32 2.54
N ALA A 426 -7.00 -1.34 1.36
CA ALA A 426 -6.29 -0.18 0.84
C ALA A 426 -7.25 1.02 0.70
N PRO A 427 -6.79 2.25 1.00
CA PRO A 427 -7.58 3.44 0.74
C PRO A 427 -7.86 3.59 -0.76
N LEU A 428 -8.93 4.29 -1.09
CA LEU A 428 -9.21 4.74 -2.45
C LEU A 428 -8.14 5.76 -2.85
N VAL A 429 -7.46 5.50 -3.96
CA VAL A 429 -6.42 6.35 -4.53
C VAL A 429 -6.80 6.65 -5.97
N SER A 430 -6.72 7.92 -6.36
CA SER A 430 -7.00 8.32 -7.73
C SER A 430 -6.10 7.57 -8.71
N GLN A 431 -6.71 7.10 -9.79
CA GLN A 431 -6.02 6.51 -10.94
C GLN A 431 -6.14 7.42 -12.17
N PHE A 432 -6.50 8.69 -11.94
CA PHE A 432 -6.67 9.67 -12.99
C PHE A 432 -5.39 9.82 -13.81
N ARG A 433 -5.55 9.74 -15.12
CA ARG A 433 -4.48 9.95 -16.08
C ARG A 433 -5.05 10.56 -17.34
N VAL A 434 -4.29 11.47 -17.92
CA VAL A 434 -4.67 12.11 -19.18
C VAL A 434 -4.38 11.13 -20.31
N THR A 435 -5.42 10.69 -21.01
CA THR A 435 -5.31 9.83 -22.18
C THR A 435 -5.57 10.61 -23.46
N TYR A 436 -4.98 10.21 -24.60
CA TYR A 436 -5.24 10.87 -25.88
C TYR A 436 -6.73 10.83 -26.26
N SER A 437 -7.42 9.73 -25.96
CA SER A 437 -8.87 9.61 -26.22
C SER A 437 -9.66 10.62 -25.38
N MET A 438 -9.34 10.78 -24.10
CA MET A 438 -9.95 11.78 -23.24
C MET A 438 -9.70 13.20 -23.78
N LEU A 439 -8.45 13.53 -24.11
CA LEU A 439 -8.09 14.84 -24.66
C LEU A 439 -8.86 15.17 -25.94
N LEU A 440 -8.87 14.26 -26.92
CA LEU A 440 -9.57 14.45 -28.19
C LEU A 440 -11.08 14.60 -27.99
N ASN A 441 -11.68 13.83 -27.08
CA ASN A 441 -13.11 13.94 -26.78
C ASN A 441 -13.46 15.24 -26.05
N LEU A 442 -12.61 15.71 -25.13
CA LEU A 442 -12.81 16.99 -24.44
C LEU A 442 -12.59 18.18 -25.38
N LEU A 443 -11.56 18.14 -26.23
CA LEU A 443 -11.35 19.19 -27.24
C LEU A 443 -12.50 19.28 -28.26
N ARG A 444 -13.22 18.18 -28.47
CA ARG A 444 -14.43 18.16 -29.29
C ARG A 444 -15.65 18.78 -28.60
N VAL A 445 -15.68 18.81 -27.26
CA VAL A 445 -16.82 19.28 -26.47
C VAL A 445 -16.53 20.70 -25.95
N GLU A 446 -17.27 21.70 -26.43
CA GLU A 446 -17.01 23.11 -26.09
C GLU A 446 -17.25 23.47 -24.61
N HIS A 447 -18.07 22.70 -23.89
CA HIS A 447 -18.53 23.07 -22.54
C HIS A 447 -17.65 22.58 -21.38
N LEU A 448 -16.64 21.73 -21.63
CA LEU A 448 -15.77 21.21 -20.57
C LEU A 448 -14.31 21.17 -21.03
N ARG A 449 -13.48 22.05 -20.46
CA ARG A 449 -12.05 22.07 -20.78
C ARG A 449 -11.29 21.01 -19.99
N VAL A 450 -10.11 20.65 -20.49
CA VAL A 450 -9.22 19.66 -19.85
C VAL A 450 -8.79 20.12 -18.47
N GLU A 451 -8.52 21.43 -18.31
CA GLU A 451 -8.14 22.06 -17.05
C GLU A 451 -9.26 21.93 -16.02
N ASP A 452 -10.52 22.12 -16.42
CA ASP A 452 -11.67 22.00 -15.53
C ASP A 452 -11.83 20.54 -15.05
N MET A 453 -11.49 19.57 -15.90
CA MET A 453 -11.51 18.15 -15.55
C MET A 453 -10.39 17.76 -14.61
N LEU A 454 -9.18 18.30 -14.81
CA LEU A 454 -8.03 18.11 -13.92
C LEU A 454 -8.30 18.70 -12.52
N GLN A 455 -8.82 19.92 -12.46
CA GLN A 455 -9.16 20.60 -11.20
C GLN A 455 -10.23 19.85 -10.39
N ARG A 456 -11.13 19.11 -11.06
CA ARG A 456 -12.19 18.32 -10.43
C ARG A 456 -11.78 16.87 -10.17
N SER A 457 -10.58 16.46 -10.56
CA SER A 457 -10.08 15.10 -10.35
C SER A 457 -9.95 14.76 -8.86
N PHE A 458 -9.93 13.46 -8.53
CA PHE A 458 -9.77 13.04 -7.14
C PHE A 458 -8.35 13.33 -6.61
N VAL A 459 -7.34 13.42 -7.49
CA VAL A 459 -5.97 13.82 -7.12
C VAL A 459 -5.96 15.19 -6.43
N GLU A 460 -6.71 16.15 -6.96
CA GLU A 460 -6.75 17.52 -6.46
C GLU A 460 -7.62 17.68 -5.20
N CYS A 461 -8.25 16.60 -4.71
CA CYS A 461 -9.14 16.64 -3.54
C CYS A 461 -8.45 17.24 -2.29
N ALA A 462 -7.20 16.83 -2.03
CA ALA A 462 -6.43 17.34 -0.89
C ALA A 462 -6.20 18.86 -1.01
N SER A 463 -5.78 19.32 -2.19
CA SER A 463 -5.58 20.75 -2.49
C SER A 463 -6.89 21.55 -2.35
N LEU A 464 -8.00 21.01 -2.88
CA LEU A 464 -9.33 21.60 -2.75
C LEU A 464 -9.79 21.69 -1.29
N ARG A 465 -9.43 20.71 -0.45
CA ARG A 465 -9.76 20.69 0.99
C ARG A 465 -8.98 21.71 1.79
N GLU A 466 -7.72 21.93 1.43
CA GLU A 466 -6.87 22.93 2.07
C GLU A 466 -7.16 24.35 1.59
N GLY A 467 -7.83 24.52 0.46
CA GLY A 467 -8.17 25.83 -0.13
C GLY A 467 -8.78 26.83 0.86
N PRO A 468 -9.86 26.50 1.59
CA PRO A 468 -10.45 27.41 2.59
C PRO A 468 -9.50 27.78 3.73
N THR A 469 -8.71 26.81 4.22
CA THR A 469 -7.71 27.03 5.27
C THR A 469 -6.62 27.97 4.76
N ARG A 470 -6.12 27.77 3.54
CA ARG A 470 -5.13 28.65 2.89
C ARG A 470 -5.66 30.07 2.73
N LYS A 471 -6.93 30.25 2.33
CA LYS A 471 -7.58 31.57 2.27
C LYS A 471 -7.63 32.24 3.63
N THR A 472 -8.07 31.51 4.66
CA THR A 472 -8.13 32.02 6.02
C THR A 472 -6.74 32.42 6.55
N ASN A 473 -5.72 31.62 6.24
CA ASN A 473 -4.34 31.92 6.63
C ASN A 473 -3.79 33.14 5.88
N LEU A 474 -4.13 33.30 4.60
CA LEU A 474 -3.79 34.49 3.82
C LEU A 474 -4.44 35.74 4.41
N GLU A 475 -5.75 35.69 4.70
CA GLU A 475 -6.47 36.80 5.34
C GLU A 475 -5.85 37.19 6.69
N LYS A 476 -5.47 36.21 7.51
CA LYS A 476 -4.76 36.45 8.78
C LYS A 476 -3.39 37.08 8.55
N ALA A 477 -2.64 36.61 7.56
CA ALA A 477 -1.32 37.16 7.24
C ALA A 477 -1.42 38.59 6.71
N GLU A 478 -2.40 38.90 5.86
CA GLU A 478 -2.68 40.25 5.35
C GLU A 478 -3.12 41.19 6.48
N GLN A 479 -3.98 40.72 7.40
CA GLN A 479 -4.36 41.47 8.59
C GLN A 479 -3.13 41.74 9.47
N HIS A 480 -2.31 40.74 9.75
CA HIS A 480 -1.10 40.91 10.54
C HIS A 480 -0.14 41.92 9.88
N LEU A 481 0.07 41.82 8.57
CA LEU A 481 0.88 42.77 7.79
C LEU A 481 0.34 44.20 7.93
N SER A 482 -0.98 44.38 7.93
CA SER A 482 -1.61 45.70 8.08
C SER A 482 -1.43 46.32 9.47
N THR A 483 -1.23 45.50 10.50
CA THR A 483 -0.99 45.97 11.89
C THR A 483 0.46 46.38 12.14
N LEU A 484 1.39 45.97 11.27
CA LEU A 484 2.81 46.28 11.45
C LEU A 484 3.07 47.77 11.13
N PRO A 485 3.94 48.44 11.92
CA PRO A 485 4.25 49.84 11.70
C PRO A 485 4.93 50.03 10.34
N LYS A 486 4.48 51.04 9.60
CA LYS A 486 5.15 51.44 8.35
C LYS A 486 6.51 52.04 8.68
N THR A 487 7.51 51.68 7.88
CA THR A 487 8.90 52.13 8.04
C THR A 487 9.05 53.60 7.63
N ASN A 488 9.33 54.48 8.59
CA ASN A 488 9.56 55.91 8.35
C ASN A 488 11.06 56.22 8.23
N CYS A 489 11.76 55.61 7.27
CA CYS A 489 13.19 55.83 7.07
C CYS A 489 13.51 56.24 5.62
N GLN A 490 14.06 57.44 5.44
CA GLN A 490 14.37 58.03 4.13
C GLN A 490 15.41 57.24 3.32
N MET A 491 16.28 56.47 3.99
CA MET A 491 17.30 55.64 3.35
C MET A 491 16.77 54.24 3.00
N CYS A 492 15.91 53.68 3.84
CA CYS A 492 15.39 52.32 3.69
C CYS A 492 14.16 52.25 2.78
N GLU A 493 13.35 53.30 2.78
CA GLU A 493 12.17 53.49 1.91
C GLU A 493 12.15 54.93 1.36
N PRO A 494 12.98 55.23 0.36
CA PRO A 494 12.97 56.53 -0.29
C PRO A 494 11.64 56.74 -1.05
N PRO A 495 11.01 57.92 -0.96
CA PRO A 495 9.71 58.17 -1.58
C PRO A 495 9.73 58.10 -3.13
N GLU A 496 10.90 58.23 -3.74
CA GLU A 496 11.09 58.21 -5.20
C GLU A 496 11.48 56.82 -5.75
N ALA A 497 11.64 55.81 -4.90
CA ALA A 497 12.12 54.49 -5.32
C ALA A 497 10.99 53.56 -5.79
N THR A 498 11.08 53.06 -7.03
CA THR A 498 10.14 52.09 -7.62
C THR A 498 10.18 50.73 -6.93
N ILE A 499 11.30 50.39 -6.30
CA ILE A 499 11.50 49.16 -5.54
C ILE A 499 12.08 49.53 -4.17
N SER A 500 11.46 49.03 -3.10
CA SER A 500 11.89 49.27 -1.72
C SER A 500 13.31 48.71 -1.47
N PRO A 501 14.34 49.56 -1.20
CA PRO A 501 15.70 49.11 -0.97
C PRO A 501 15.84 48.15 0.21
N ILE A 502 15.02 48.31 1.25
CA ILE A 502 14.99 47.38 2.40
C ILE A 502 14.50 45.99 1.99
N ARG A 503 13.55 45.88 1.06
CA ARG A 503 13.12 44.57 0.52
C ARG A 503 14.22 43.92 -0.31
N GLN A 504 14.91 44.69 -1.16
CA GLN A 504 16.05 44.15 -1.91
C GLN A 504 17.16 43.66 -0.99
N PHE A 505 17.48 44.44 0.06
CA PHE A 505 18.46 44.03 1.06
C PHE A 505 18.04 42.74 1.78
N HIS A 506 16.77 42.66 2.19
CA HIS A 506 16.20 41.46 2.81
C HIS A 506 16.32 40.24 1.88
N ASP A 507 15.87 40.34 0.63
CA ASP A 507 15.88 39.23 -0.32
C ASP A 507 17.31 38.74 -0.62
N VAL A 508 18.26 39.66 -0.77
CA VAL A 508 19.68 39.33 -0.95
C VAL A 508 20.25 38.66 0.30
N LEU A 509 19.89 39.15 1.49
CA LEU A 509 20.37 38.59 2.75
C LEU A 509 19.82 37.18 3.02
N VAL A 510 18.52 36.96 2.78
CA VAL A 510 17.89 35.63 2.88
C VAL A 510 18.59 34.65 1.94
N ASN A 511 18.75 35.02 0.65
CA ASN A 511 19.45 34.19 -0.32
C ASN A 511 20.90 33.89 0.12
N PHE A 512 21.61 34.88 0.65
CA PHE A 512 22.95 34.67 1.21
C PHE A 512 22.94 33.65 2.37
N ILE A 513 22.00 33.76 3.30
CA ILE A 513 21.86 32.83 4.44
C ILE A 513 21.58 31.40 3.97
N GLU A 514 20.64 31.23 3.04
CA GLU A 514 20.27 29.92 2.48
C GLU A 514 21.44 29.27 1.74
N ARG A 515 22.10 30.02 0.84
CA ARG A 515 23.26 29.53 0.08
C ARG A 515 24.43 29.18 0.99
N ARG A 516 24.65 29.96 2.04
CA ARG A 516 25.66 29.68 3.06
C ARG A 516 25.34 28.38 3.80
N ALA A 517 24.09 28.16 4.20
CA ALA A 517 23.67 26.94 4.88
C ALA A 517 23.83 25.69 3.98
N GLU A 518 23.46 25.80 2.70
CA GLU A 518 23.67 24.74 1.70
C GLU A 518 25.17 24.45 1.49
N LEU A 519 25.98 25.51 1.41
CA LEU A 519 27.43 25.40 1.24
C LEU A 519 28.08 24.69 2.43
N TRP A 520 27.65 24.95 3.67
CA TRP A 520 28.17 24.27 4.86
C TRP A 520 27.93 22.77 4.83
N LEU A 521 26.79 22.30 4.32
CA LEU A 521 26.52 20.87 4.15
C LEU A 521 27.48 20.22 3.13
N ARG A 522 27.81 20.93 2.04
CA ARG A 522 28.77 20.45 1.04
C ARG A 522 30.21 20.49 1.57
N LEU A 523 30.58 21.55 2.28
CA LEU A 523 31.89 21.69 2.93
C LEU A 523 32.10 20.62 4.00
N ALA A 524 31.04 20.17 4.68
CA ALA A 524 31.09 19.09 5.65
C ALA A 524 31.70 17.80 5.08
N ALA A 525 31.48 17.54 3.78
CA ALA A 525 31.97 16.36 3.08
C ALA A 525 33.44 16.48 2.61
N VAL A 526 34.04 17.67 2.71
CA VAL A 526 35.41 17.92 2.25
C VAL A 526 36.41 17.54 3.35
N PRO A 527 37.37 16.62 3.10
CA PRO A 527 38.29 16.11 4.13
C PRO A 527 39.16 17.19 4.82
N VAL A 528 39.40 18.32 4.15
CA VAL A 528 40.14 19.45 4.73
C VAL A 528 39.39 20.07 5.91
N MET A 529 38.06 19.99 5.91
CA MET A 529 37.22 20.55 6.97
C MET A 529 37.35 19.79 8.28
N ASP A 530 37.69 18.50 8.27
CA ASP A 530 37.97 17.74 9.49
C ASP A 530 39.18 18.28 10.26
N LYS A 531 40.18 18.81 9.54
CA LYS A 531 41.33 19.49 10.16
C LYS A 531 40.97 20.85 10.73
N ARG A 532 40.00 21.54 10.13
CA ARG A 532 39.54 22.87 10.57
C ARG A 532 38.60 22.75 11.78
N LEU A 533 37.68 21.79 11.76
CA LEU A 533 36.68 21.50 12.79
C LEU A 533 37.20 20.48 13.83
N LYS A 534 38.44 20.66 14.29
CA LYS A 534 38.98 19.84 15.37
C LYS A 534 38.44 20.29 16.73
N CYS A 535 38.41 19.37 17.69
CA CYS A 535 38.13 19.72 19.09
C CYS A 535 39.00 20.89 19.58
N GLY A 536 38.39 21.78 20.36
CA GLY A 536 38.96 23.02 20.87
C GLY A 536 38.90 24.20 19.91
N ARG A 537 38.29 24.04 18.74
CA ARG A 537 38.09 25.13 17.78
C ARG A 537 37.02 26.10 18.28
N VAL A 538 37.30 27.41 18.17
CA VAL A 538 36.29 28.46 18.39
C VAL A 538 35.44 28.60 17.13
N LEU A 539 34.12 28.58 17.29
CA LEU A 539 33.12 28.68 16.24
C LEU A 539 32.22 29.89 16.50
N LEU A 540 31.75 30.56 15.44
CA LEU A 540 30.70 31.57 15.51
C LEU A 540 29.39 30.93 15.06
N VAL A 541 28.34 31.01 15.88
CA VAL A 541 27.11 30.25 15.69
C VAL A 541 25.87 31.11 15.94
N SER A 542 24.85 30.88 15.10
CA SER A 542 23.48 31.33 15.33
C SER A 542 22.52 30.16 15.21
N CYS A 543 21.75 29.90 16.26
CA CYS A 543 20.79 28.80 16.35
C CYS A 543 19.65 29.18 17.29
N ALA A 544 18.44 29.29 16.74
CA ALA A 544 17.26 29.67 17.50
C ALA A 544 16.90 28.64 18.57
N GLN A 545 17.01 27.35 18.26
CA GLN A 545 16.70 26.25 19.18
C GLN A 545 17.46 26.35 20.52
N HIS A 546 18.68 26.90 20.49
CA HIS A 546 19.54 27.09 21.66
C HIS A 546 19.69 28.54 22.11
N GLN A 547 18.87 29.46 21.55
CA GLN A 547 18.92 30.90 21.80
C GLN A 547 20.32 31.50 21.57
N LEU A 548 21.00 31.04 20.53
CA LEU A 548 22.32 31.53 20.14
C LEU A 548 22.14 32.53 19.00
N GLN A 549 22.55 33.77 19.21
CA GLN A 549 22.59 34.80 18.16
C GLN A 549 24.02 35.35 18.08
N ASN A 550 24.74 35.02 16.99
CA ASN A 550 26.11 35.43 16.72
C ASN A 550 27.06 35.22 17.92
N GLN A 551 26.95 34.06 18.59
CA GLN A 551 27.75 33.77 19.78
C GLN A 551 29.00 32.95 19.44
N LEU A 552 30.08 33.21 20.19
CA LEU A 552 31.28 32.39 20.15
C LEU A 552 31.10 31.15 21.03
N VAL A 553 31.33 29.99 20.43
CA VAL A 553 31.22 28.69 21.09
C VAL A 553 32.49 27.88 20.87
N LEU A 554 32.76 26.93 21.76
CA LEU A 554 33.95 26.09 21.72
C LEU A 554 33.58 24.66 21.37
N LEU A 555 34.12 24.14 20.27
CA LEU A 555 33.84 22.78 19.81
C LEU A 555 34.46 21.74 20.74
N ILE A 556 33.65 20.84 21.29
CA ILE A 556 34.10 19.74 22.16
C ILE A 556 34.12 18.43 21.41
N LYS A 557 33.05 18.13 20.69
CA LYS A 557 32.91 16.87 19.97
C LYS A 557 32.03 17.05 18.75
N ASP A 558 32.34 16.34 17.68
CA ASP A 558 31.48 16.20 16.52
C ASP A 558 30.85 14.80 16.47
N PHE A 559 29.64 14.75 15.95
CA PHE A 559 28.89 13.51 15.72
C PHE A 559 28.53 13.41 14.25
N LEU A 560 28.65 12.20 13.71
CA LEU A 560 28.25 11.87 12.35
C LEU A 560 27.18 10.79 12.42
N GLY A 561 25.93 11.15 12.12
CA GLY A 561 24.79 10.25 12.16
C GLY A 561 23.88 10.47 10.94
N ASP A 562 23.47 9.39 10.28
CA ASP A 562 22.51 9.43 9.15
C ASP A 562 22.85 10.44 8.03
N GLY A 563 24.15 10.63 7.76
CA GLY A 563 24.65 11.58 6.76
C GLY A 563 24.63 13.06 7.19
N LYS A 564 24.29 13.36 8.44
CA LYS A 564 24.29 14.71 9.02
C LYS A 564 25.37 14.84 10.09
N ARG A 565 26.13 15.94 10.04
CA ARG A 565 27.14 16.30 11.05
C ARG A 565 26.54 17.26 12.07
N SER A 566 26.61 16.90 13.34
CA SER A 566 26.21 17.75 14.47
C SER A 566 27.36 17.95 15.44
N PHE A 567 27.28 18.99 16.26
CA PHE A 567 28.35 19.37 17.18
C PHE A 567 27.85 19.47 18.62
N GLN A 568 28.73 19.10 19.54
CA GLN A 568 28.64 19.41 20.95
C GLN A 568 29.63 20.53 21.26
N VAL A 569 29.11 21.61 21.85
CA VAL A 569 29.85 22.86 22.05
C VAL A 569 29.70 23.39 23.47
N LEU A 570 30.70 24.13 23.95
CA LEU A 570 30.59 24.95 25.14
C LEU A 570 30.24 26.39 24.78
N VAL A 571 29.25 26.94 25.48
CA VAL A 571 28.77 28.31 25.32
C VAL A 571 29.06 29.08 26.61
N PRO A 572 29.71 30.25 26.55
CA PRO A 572 29.93 31.09 27.73
C PRO A 572 28.59 31.65 28.27
N CYS A 573 28.41 31.63 29.59
CA CYS A 573 27.23 32.18 30.28
C CYS A 573 27.60 32.78 31.65
N PHE A 574 26.65 33.52 32.26
CA PHE A 574 26.78 34.07 33.61
C PHE A 574 25.99 33.23 34.62
N ASP A 575 26.48 33.17 35.86
CA ASP A 575 25.80 32.47 36.95
C ASP A 575 24.57 33.24 37.45
N SER A 576 23.40 32.96 36.88
CA SER A 576 22.09 33.25 37.47
C SER A 576 21.26 31.97 37.53
N GLU A 577 20.64 31.67 38.68
CA GLU A 577 19.90 30.42 38.91
C GLU A 577 18.61 30.30 38.07
N SER A 578 18.14 31.38 37.43
CA SER A 578 16.90 31.42 36.64
C SER A 578 17.05 30.96 35.18
N PHE A 579 18.26 30.93 34.62
CA PHE A 579 18.46 30.78 33.17
C PHE A 579 18.25 29.36 32.61
N SER A 580 18.29 28.29 33.43
CA SER A 580 18.24 26.91 32.91
C SER A 580 16.83 26.36 32.69
N ASP A 581 15.86 26.75 33.53
CA ASP A 581 14.49 26.25 33.45
C ASP A 581 13.68 26.96 32.36
N GLU A 582 13.95 28.25 32.14
CA GLU A 582 13.39 29.01 31.01
C GLU A 582 13.87 28.48 29.66
N GLN A 583 15.13 28.02 29.56
CA GLN A 583 15.69 27.48 28.32
C GLN A 583 15.19 26.07 27.99
N LYS A 584 15.03 25.18 28.99
CA LYS A 584 14.40 23.88 28.77
C LYS A 584 12.96 24.05 28.27
N ARG A 585 12.20 24.96 28.89
CA ARG A 585 10.84 25.31 28.45
C ARG A 585 10.83 25.89 27.03
N ALA A 586 11.74 26.82 26.72
CA ALA A 586 11.83 27.41 25.38
C ALA A 586 12.21 26.39 24.30
N SER A 587 13.18 25.49 24.55
CA SER A 587 13.52 24.43 23.61
C SER A 587 12.38 23.41 23.44
N GLU A 588 11.64 23.09 24.50
CA GLU A 588 10.43 22.24 24.43
C GLU A 588 9.28 22.92 23.66
N GLU A 589 9.10 24.23 23.83
CA GLU A 589 8.12 25.03 23.07
C GLU A 589 8.48 25.10 21.59
N ILE A 590 9.74 25.35 21.26
CA ILE A 590 10.24 25.34 19.87
C ILE A 590 10.08 23.95 19.25
N ALA A 591 10.28 22.87 20.02
CA ALA A 591 10.08 21.51 19.53
C ALA A 591 8.61 21.19 19.20
N ARG A 592 7.65 21.87 19.85
CA ARG A 592 6.20 21.74 19.60
C ARG A 592 5.71 22.52 18.38
N LEU A 593 6.51 23.45 17.86
CA LEU A 593 6.17 24.24 16.67
C LEU A 593 6.12 23.39 15.40
N SER A 594 5.32 23.85 14.44
CA SER A 594 5.27 23.24 13.11
C SER A 594 6.65 23.33 12.43
N LYS A 595 6.85 22.55 11.36
CA LYS A 595 8.12 22.58 10.62
C LYS A 595 8.37 23.95 9.97
N GLU A 596 7.30 24.60 9.50
CA GLU A 596 7.35 25.92 8.88
C GLU A 596 7.68 27.00 9.90
N ASP A 597 7.03 26.96 11.07
CA ASP A 597 7.29 27.92 12.15
C ASP A 597 8.73 27.81 12.69
N ARG A 598 9.26 26.58 12.78
CA ARG A 598 10.67 26.35 13.17
C ARG A 598 11.64 26.89 12.14
N TYR A 599 11.35 26.71 10.86
CA TYR A 599 12.17 27.25 9.79
C TYR A 599 12.18 28.79 9.86
N TRP A 600 11.01 29.40 10.00
CA TRP A 600 10.88 30.86 10.11
C TRP A 600 11.59 31.42 11.34
N LEU A 601 11.54 30.72 12.48
CA LEU A 601 12.23 31.10 13.71
C LEU A 601 13.77 31.03 13.56
N GLU A 602 14.30 29.97 12.95
CA GLU A 602 15.73 29.84 12.69
C GLU A 602 16.22 30.89 11.68
N GLU A 603 15.47 31.12 10.61
CA GLU A 603 15.76 32.15 9.62
C GLU A 603 15.79 33.54 10.26
N SER A 604 14.74 33.87 11.03
CA SER A 604 14.63 35.14 11.75
C SER A 604 15.76 35.34 12.76
N CYS A 605 16.16 34.28 13.48
CA CYS A 605 17.27 34.34 14.43
C CYS A 605 18.61 34.70 13.76
N VAL A 606 18.87 34.15 12.57
CA VAL A 606 20.09 34.46 11.80
C VAL A 606 19.99 35.87 11.19
N LEU A 607 18.83 36.24 10.63
CA LEU A 607 18.59 37.57 10.08
C LEU A 607 18.77 38.66 11.12
N GLU A 608 18.16 38.51 12.30
CA GLU A 608 18.33 39.46 13.41
C GLU A 608 19.79 39.54 13.87
N GLY A 609 20.47 38.40 13.98
CA GLY A 609 21.89 38.36 14.35
C GLY A 609 22.78 39.14 13.37
N ILE A 610 22.60 38.90 12.07
CA ILE A 610 23.40 39.56 11.03
C ILE A 610 23.04 41.05 10.91
N THR A 611 21.76 41.41 11.01
CA THR A 611 21.33 42.82 10.90
C THR A 611 21.75 43.66 12.10
N ARG A 612 21.75 43.09 13.32
CA ARG A 612 22.17 43.82 14.53
C ARG A 612 23.68 43.93 14.67
N TRP A 613 24.41 42.85 14.38
CA TRP A 613 25.84 42.77 14.69
C TRP A 613 26.71 42.82 13.44
N GLY A 614 26.24 42.28 12.32
CA GLY A 614 27.02 42.03 11.10
C GLY A 614 27.25 40.54 10.87
N ILE A 615 27.72 40.19 9.67
CA ILE A 615 27.87 38.77 9.23
C ILE A 615 28.92 38.02 10.06
N GLU A 616 30.02 38.68 10.40
CA GLU A 616 31.17 38.07 11.11
C GLU A 616 31.36 38.62 12.52
N ALA A 617 30.47 39.51 12.96
CA ALA A 617 30.55 40.14 14.26
C ALA A 617 29.97 39.27 15.35
N VAL A 618 30.59 39.35 16.52
CA VAL A 618 30.21 38.61 17.72
C VAL A 618 29.22 39.45 18.51
N ALA A 619 28.09 38.87 18.89
CA ALA A 619 27.16 39.51 19.81
C ALA A 619 27.86 39.75 21.17
N PRO A 620 27.71 40.94 21.77
CA PRO A 620 28.27 41.20 23.09
C PRO A 620 27.68 40.21 24.10
N LEU A 621 28.53 39.71 25.00
CA LEU A 621 28.06 38.98 26.17
C LEU A 621 27.17 39.93 26.98
N ALA A 622 25.94 39.52 27.28
CA ALA A 622 24.97 40.33 28.02
C ALA A 622 25.64 40.89 29.30
N GLN A 623 25.77 42.21 29.39
CA GLN A 623 26.24 42.87 30.60
C GLN A 623 25.06 42.95 31.58
N ASP A 624 24.80 41.89 32.33
CA ASP A 624 24.08 42.07 33.58
C ASP A 624 25.03 42.77 34.55
N GLY A 625 24.60 43.92 35.07
CA GLY A 625 25.36 44.80 35.98
C GLY A 625 25.62 44.20 37.37
N GLY A 626 26.04 42.94 37.46
CA GLY A 626 26.29 42.23 38.71
C GLY A 626 27.59 41.43 38.69
N GLN A 627 28.18 41.28 39.87
CA GLN A 627 29.38 40.50 40.19
C GLN A 627 29.19 38.97 39.97
N GLY A 628 28.69 38.54 38.81
CA GLY A 628 28.45 37.13 38.49
C GLY A 628 29.74 36.40 38.10
N GLN A 629 29.92 35.18 38.59
CA GLN A 629 31.00 34.29 38.14
C GLN A 629 30.80 33.86 36.68
N ARG A 630 31.90 33.82 35.91
CA ARG A 630 31.90 33.34 34.51
C ARG A 630 31.84 31.81 34.49
N SER A 631 30.84 31.26 33.81
CA SER A 631 30.66 29.82 33.64
C SER A 631 30.46 29.45 32.16
N PHE A 632 30.50 28.15 31.85
CA PHE A 632 30.19 27.63 30.51
C PHE A 632 29.09 26.58 30.61
N ARG A 633 28.15 26.59 29.65
CA ARG A 633 27.12 25.57 29.46
C ARG A 633 27.44 24.65 28.29
N MET A 634 27.07 23.37 28.40
CA MET A 634 27.19 22.40 27.32
C MET A 634 25.92 22.40 26.45
N VAL A 635 26.08 22.51 25.14
CA VAL A 635 25.00 22.40 24.14
C VAL A 635 25.31 21.25 23.20
N ASN A 636 24.32 20.39 22.96
CA ASN A 636 24.43 19.20 22.12
C ASN A 636 23.63 19.40 20.82
N ASP A 637 23.90 18.55 19.82
CA ASP A 637 23.14 18.45 18.57
C ASP A 637 23.05 19.73 17.72
N LEU A 638 24.07 20.57 17.80
CA LEU A 638 24.15 21.79 17.00
C LEU A 638 24.38 21.45 15.51
N PRO A 639 23.47 21.81 14.58
CA PRO A 639 23.58 21.43 13.18
C PRO A 639 24.67 22.24 12.47
N ILE A 640 25.39 21.65 11.50
CA ILE A 640 26.45 22.36 10.78
C ILE A 640 25.98 23.61 10.01
N SER A 641 24.71 23.67 9.62
CA SER A 641 24.11 24.84 8.98
C SER A 641 24.05 26.09 9.89
N SER A 642 24.11 25.90 11.21
CA SER A 642 24.10 27.00 12.19
C SER A 642 25.46 27.72 12.32
N LEU A 643 26.54 27.18 11.73
CA LEU A 643 27.86 27.80 11.78
C LEU A 643 27.91 29.05 10.90
N LEU A 644 28.14 30.23 11.48
CA LEU A 644 28.43 31.45 10.72
C LEU A 644 29.90 31.49 10.29
N GLY A 645 30.81 30.99 11.13
CA GLY A 645 32.23 31.02 10.85
C GLY A 645 33.07 30.12 11.75
N VAL A 646 34.32 29.87 11.32
CA VAL A 646 35.31 29.04 12.03
C VAL A 646 36.51 29.90 12.39
N GLY A 647 36.81 30.00 13.68
CA GLY A 647 37.93 30.81 14.19
C GLY A 647 39.30 30.23 13.85
N LYS A 648 40.31 31.11 13.75
CA LYS A 648 41.70 30.70 13.44
C LYS A 648 42.40 29.98 14.60
N LYS A 649 42.05 30.32 15.85
CA LYS A 649 42.63 29.73 17.06
C LYS A 649 41.94 28.42 17.45
N ALA A 650 42.72 27.50 18.02
CA ALA A 650 42.21 26.31 18.68
C ALA A 650 42.80 26.29 20.09
N ILE A 651 41.93 26.15 21.07
CA ILE A 651 42.27 26.10 22.48
C ILE A 651 42.54 24.64 22.86
N LYS A 652 43.56 24.39 23.68
CA LYS A 652 43.85 23.04 24.17
C LYS A 652 42.89 22.72 25.31
N ILE A 653 42.17 21.61 25.20
CA ILE A 653 41.11 21.23 26.13
C ILE A 653 41.25 19.74 26.45
N ASP A 654 41.10 19.37 27.72
CA ASP A 654 40.90 17.98 28.12
C ASP A 654 39.42 17.59 28.01
N VAL A 655 39.08 16.92 26.92
CA VAL A 655 37.70 16.51 26.61
C VAL A 655 37.20 15.45 27.59
N ALA A 656 38.07 14.55 28.04
CA ALA A 656 37.67 13.44 28.91
C ALA A 656 37.30 13.96 30.30
N GLU A 657 38.10 14.89 30.83
CA GLU A 657 37.81 15.55 32.09
C GLU A 657 36.50 16.35 32.00
N LEU A 658 36.34 17.19 30.97
CA LEU A 658 35.13 17.99 30.79
C LEU A 658 33.85 17.16 30.64
N LEU A 659 33.89 16.06 29.89
CA LEU A 659 32.74 15.18 29.72
C LEU A 659 32.43 14.40 31.00
N SER A 660 33.43 14.06 31.81
CA SER A 660 33.23 13.42 33.12
C SER A 660 32.63 14.39 34.15
N GLU A 661 33.08 15.65 34.15
CA GLU A 661 32.55 16.71 35.01
C GLU A 661 31.13 17.14 34.59
N ALA A 662 30.82 17.12 33.30
CA ALA A 662 29.47 17.35 32.79
C ALA A 662 28.49 16.21 33.15
N LYS A 663 28.97 14.98 33.33
CA LYS A 663 28.14 13.83 33.75
C LYS A 663 27.94 13.72 35.26
N SER A 664 28.86 14.27 36.06
CA SER A 664 28.82 14.19 37.53
C SER A 664 28.07 15.35 38.20
N ARG A 665 27.72 16.40 37.44
CA ARG A 665 26.93 17.55 37.91
C ARG A 665 25.54 17.55 37.28
N GLU A 666 24.49 17.81 38.08
CA GLU A 666 23.12 17.99 37.58
C GLU A 666 22.96 19.24 36.68
N ILE A 667 23.88 20.20 36.78
CA ILE A 667 23.93 21.40 35.94
C ILE A 667 25.35 21.53 35.35
N PRO A 668 25.53 21.55 34.02
CA PRO A 668 26.84 21.56 33.38
C PRO A 668 27.39 22.98 33.36
N ARG A 669 27.74 23.54 34.53
CA ARG A 669 28.46 24.81 34.66
C ARG A 669 29.93 24.54 34.96
N LEU A 670 30.79 24.72 33.97
CA LEU A 670 32.24 24.57 34.13
C LEU A 670 32.84 25.89 34.61
N ARG A 671 33.56 25.88 35.74
CA ARG A 671 34.21 27.08 36.29
C ARG A 671 35.45 27.42 35.47
N TRP A 672 35.66 28.72 35.23
CA TRP A 672 36.79 29.29 34.47
C TRP A 672 38.18 28.77 34.91
N PHE A 673 38.33 28.38 36.18
CA PHE A 673 39.60 28.03 36.81
C PHE A 673 40.21 26.67 36.44
N LYS A 674 39.48 25.75 35.79
CA LYS A 674 40.04 24.42 35.43
C LYS A 674 40.57 24.31 34.00
N CYS A 675 40.20 25.23 33.11
CA CYS A 675 40.80 25.28 31.78
C CYS A 675 42.09 26.12 31.84
N THR A 676 43.16 25.56 32.41
CA THR A 676 44.47 26.22 32.43
C THR A 676 44.96 26.45 30.99
N ASN A 677 45.11 27.72 30.61
CA ASN A 677 45.58 28.27 29.34
C ASN A 677 44.58 28.25 28.16
N ILE A 678 43.51 29.06 28.27
CA ILE A 678 42.64 29.46 27.15
C ILE A 678 43.01 30.85 26.64
#